data_AF-A0A9E0PSY3-F1
#
_entry.id   AF-A0A9E0PSY3-F1
#
_cell.length_a   1.000
_cell.length_b   1.000
_cell.length_c   1.000
_cell.angle_alpha   90.00
_cell.angle_beta   90.00
_cell.angle_gamma   90.00
#
_symmetry.space_group_name_H-M   'P 1'
#
loop_
_entity.id
_entity.type
_entity.pdbx_description
1 polymer ?
#
loop_
_entity_poly.entity_id
_entity_poly.type
_entity_poly.pdbx_seq_one_letter_code
_entity_poly.pdbx_strand_id
1 'polypeptide(L)'
;MKRQLRPGAVGLALLAAMVALLAGGSCARAGKRAELPPVAPAANDAVGAAAAGAEAASDSAVPVPPLPEPAAPAPAPAPAKPTAALTRPLSGWVRIGLATDLETLTLPCCEGELSVDVGGNRLDVASPMRIRPAATSVGGSFFRVQIAALKDELQAKELARRLGKLAAEPADARFDAQAGIYRVRLGRYADRAAAEEAGRRLVRFGVDRSWIVSEGGELAEAALELAHRGKSYRVEGRRFVLEAPSDSGVRWEGRRYRGRLEVYLNDRGRLNLVNELPIEQYLRGVVPRELGPGAYPELEALKAQAIAARSYTLRNLGEFADEGYDLCGTPRCQVYGGMDDEHPLSDRAIRETAGEILAYAGQPIDALYSATCGGHTENVEVIFPLKRAPYLRGVPCIEAGEVRLRSTSRGGPSLALPRVILERVLPGLPAELASAPELERGLVRLADAAGLATPVDRLAALDRREVQRFLGSMFDLAADARLFVRAEELGYLVANPPPGWNAEDRRLAAYLVKSGLLAAPPAADATSARAVVTPREAEELLVHLALFLRLVERREASFSKVAESSGVVGRGELVARDNGAELHLAIPADLATFRTEAGAMRPGDLVLEAGDTLHLYLVGGGLVAVEQEVDARGTSFDRTHNLSSWTRFRSDSDLRASVASRLPGFEFRSFDVLLRGVSGRVGKIRLMGRDAETVEVEGLAVRWTLDVPDTLFTARRLTPEKGVPGWQFSGRGWGHGVGLCQVGSYGMARRGHDYRAILGHYYGGAMLQKIAYAAPALAAQPRIVPVVAVVSVVSDHPLVPLDPPPIAAPEAAR
;
A
#
# COMPACT_ATOMS: atom_id res chain seq x y z
N MET A 1 17.04 63.94 23.93
CA MET A 1 17.41 64.13 22.51
C MET A 1 16.80 62.97 21.73
N LYS A 2 15.69 63.15 20.99
CA LYS A 2 15.63 63.33 19.51
C LYS A 2 16.64 62.41 18.77
N ARG A 3 16.33 61.55 17.79
CA ARG A 3 15.24 61.45 16.78
C ARG A 3 15.37 60.07 16.07
N GLN A 4 14.26 59.36 15.83
CA GLN A 4 13.67 58.91 14.53
C GLN A 4 14.55 58.15 13.52
N LEU A 5 14.12 56.93 13.10
CA LEU A 5 13.50 56.62 11.77
C LEU A 5 13.15 55.11 11.63
N ARG A 6 12.06 54.82 10.89
CA ARG A 6 11.50 53.50 10.44
C ARG A 6 12.38 52.88 9.31
N PRO A 7 12.04 51.77 8.57
CA PRO A 7 10.84 50.87 8.54
C PRO A 7 11.12 49.36 8.30
N GLY A 8 10.06 48.55 8.11
CA GLY A 8 10.06 47.50 7.06
C GLY A 8 9.76 46.06 7.47
N ALA A 9 8.72 45.48 6.87
CA ALA A 9 8.23 44.12 7.03
C ALA A 9 9.17 43.04 6.48
N VAL A 10 9.21 41.88 7.12
CA VAL A 10 9.79 40.64 6.57
C VAL A 10 8.80 39.50 6.79
N GLY A 11 8.28 38.96 5.69
CA GLY A 11 7.47 37.75 5.63
C GLY A 11 7.68 37.09 4.27
N LEU A 12 7.81 35.75 4.31
CA LEU A 12 8.00 34.79 3.21
C LEU A 12 9.41 34.69 2.59
N ALA A 13 10.10 33.60 2.92
CA ALA A 13 10.58 32.58 1.96
C ALA A 13 11.43 31.55 2.70
N LEU A 14 11.09 30.25 2.62
CA LEU A 14 12.03 29.13 2.42
C LEU A 14 11.30 27.78 2.64
N LEU A 15 10.91 27.16 1.53
CA LEU A 15 10.60 25.73 1.49
C LEU A 15 10.93 25.21 0.08
N ALA A 16 12.19 24.78 -0.13
CA ALA A 16 12.60 23.92 -1.23
C ALA A 16 14.07 23.47 -1.02
N ALA A 17 14.27 22.23 -0.56
CA ALA A 17 15.38 21.34 -0.95
C ALA A 17 15.47 20.13 0.00
N MET A 18 14.85 19.00 -0.37
CA MET A 18 15.30 17.68 0.07
C MET A 18 14.98 16.67 -1.05
N VAL A 19 16.04 16.15 -1.69
CA VAL A 19 16.35 14.72 -1.96
C VAL A 19 17.41 14.62 -3.06
N ALA A 20 18.48 13.86 -2.76
CA ALA A 20 19.61 13.35 -3.56
C ALA A 20 20.96 13.77 -2.93
N LEU A 21 21.96 12.95 -2.64
CA LEU A 21 22.27 11.56 -2.99
C LEU A 21 23.31 11.01 -1.98
N LEU A 22 23.31 9.70 -1.78
CA LEU A 22 24.41 8.93 -1.16
C LEU A 22 25.58 8.80 -2.16
N ALA A 23 26.82 9.10 -1.73
CA ALA A 23 28.05 8.41 -2.16
C ALA A 23 29.27 8.86 -1.34
N GLY A 24 29.89 7.90 -0.64
CA GLY A 24 31.34 7.70 -0.41
C GLY A 24 32.27 8.84 0.02
N GLY A 25 33.02 8.62 1.11
CA GLY A 25 34.31 9.29 1.33
C GLY A 25 34.76 9.36 2.79
N SER A 26 35.60 8.41 3.19
CA SER A 26 36.30 8.38 4.49
C SER A 26 37.46 9.38 4.53
N CYS A 27 37.62 10.13 5.63
CA CYS A 27 38.94 10.48 6.21
C CYS A 27 38.78 11.18 7.58
N ALA A 28 39.68 10.83 8.51
CA ALA A 28 39.63 11.15 9.93
C ALA A 28 40.25 12.50 10.33
N ARG A 29 39.75 13.13 11.41
CA ARG A 29 40.53 13.46 12.64
C ARG A 29 39.71 14.19 13.73
N ALA A 30 39.73 13.58 14.92
CA ALA A 30 39.92 14.10 16.28
C ALA A 30 39.21 15.38 16.79
N GLY A 31 38.52 15.26 17.94
CA GLY A 31 38.21 16.43 18.79
C GLY A 31 37.27 16.24 19.99
N LYS A 32 37.75 15.55 21.04
CA LYS A 32 37.43 15.70 22.48
C LYS A 32 36.02 15.40 23.06
N ARG A 33 36.07 14.52 24.06
CA ARG A 33 35.08 14.10 25.07
C ARG A 33 34.48 15.25 25.89
N ALA A 34 33.21 15.08 26.30
CA ALA A 34 32.71 15.50 27.61
C ALA A 34 31.76 14.40 28.15
N GLU A 35 32.11 13.85 29.30
CA GLU A 35 31.35 12.84 30.07
C GLU A 35 30.26 13.52 30.91
N LEU A 36 29.11 12.85 31.08
CA LEU A 36 28.12 13.13 32.13
C LEU A 36 27.79 11.79 32.84
N PRO A 37 27.63 11.78 34.17
CA PRO A 37 27.67 10.56 34.99
C PRO A 37 26.32 9.83 35.09
N PRO A 38 26.31 8.53 35.47
CA PRO A 38 25.09 7.76 35.69
C PRO A 38 24.58 7.91 37.13
N VAL A 39 23.25 7.96 37.30
CA VAL A 39 22.60 7.86 38.62
C VAL A 39 21.88 6.51 38.71
N ALA A 40 22.25 5.73 39.72
CA ALA A 40 21.77 4.40 40.05
C ALA A 40 20.33 4.38 40.62
N PRO A 41 19.64 3.22 40.62
CA PRO A 41 18.31 3.07 41.18
C PRO A 41 18.35 2.78 42.69
N ALA A 42 17.41 3.32 43.46
CA ALA A 42 17.20 2.96 44.85
C ALA A 42 15.81 2.34 45.04
N ALA A 43 15.78 1.25 45.79
CA ALA A 43 14.61 0.47 46.16
C ALA A 43 14.07 0.84 47.55
N ASN A 44 12.77 0.58 47.72
CA ASN A 44 11.98 0.33 48.95
C ASN A 44 11.93 1.40 50.06
N ASP A 45 10.72 1.85 50.41
CA ASP A 45 10.03 1.32 51.61
C ASP A 45 8.57 1.83 51.72
N ALA A 46 7.72 0.99 52.31
CA ALA A 46 6.32 1.23 52.61
C ALA A 46 6.11 2.13 53.84
N VAL A 47 4.96 2.81 53.91
CA VAL A 47 4.07 3.00 55.10
C VAL A 47 3.10 4.17 54.85
N GLY A 48 1.82 3.97 55.19
CA GLY A 48 0.99 5.04 55.78
C GLY A 48 -0.20 5.55 54.97
N ALA A 49 -1.39 5.08 55.33
CA ALA A 49 -2.68 5.53 54.86
C ALA A 49 -3.04 6.95 55.33
N ALA A 50 -3.71 7.73 54.47
CA ALA A 50 -4.70 8.74 54.88
C ALA A 50 -5.65 9.05 53.71
N ALA A 51 -6.94 8.87 53.95
CA ALA A 51 -8.03 9.13 53.03
C ALA A 51 -8.35 10.64 52.93
N ALA A 52 -8.63 11.12 51.72
CA ALA A 52 -9.47 12.28 51.47
C ALA A 52 -10.09 12.15 50.08
N GLY A 53 -11.42 12.19 50.02
CA GLY A 53 -12.21 11.86 48.84
C GLY A 53 -12.11 12.88 47.70
N ALA A 54 -12.17 12.35 46.48
CA ALA A 54 -12.62 13.06 45.30
C ALA A 54 -13.49 12.08 44.50
N GLU A 55 -14.70 12.51 44.19
CA GLU A 55 -15.77 11.75 43.55
C GLU A 55 -15.31 11.13 42.22
N ALA A 56 -15.48 9.81 42.10
CA ALA A 56 -15.26 9.09 40.87
C ALA A 56 -16.42 9.37 39.90
N ALA A 57 -16.18 10.22 38.89
CA ALA A 57 -16.98 10.23 37.68
C ALA A 57 -16.74 8.90 36.95
N SER A 58 -17.81 8.15 36.71
CA SER A 58 -17.79 6.80 36.16
C SER A 58 -17.06 6.72 34.83
N ASP A 59 -16.03 5.88 34.81
CA ASP A 59 -15.23 5.48 33.66
C ASP A 59 -16.09 4.60 32.74
N SER A 60 -16.77 5.20 31.74
CA SER A 60 -17.47 4.42 30.72
C SER A 60 -16.48 3.97 29.64
N ALA A 61 -15.73 2.90 29.91
CA ALA A 61 -15.23 2.07 28.84
C ALA A 61 -16.44 1.49 28.11
N VAL A 62 -16.68 1.90 26.86
CA VAL A 62 -17.69 1.26 26.00
C VAL A 62 -17.32 -0.22 25.91
N PRO A 63 -18.13 -1.16 26.43
CA PRO A 63 -17.84 -2.57 26.32
C PRO A 63 -17.81 -2.95 24.85
N VAL A 64 -16.74 -3.59 24.41
CA VAL A 64 -16.70 -4.24 23.10
C VAL A 64 -17.58 -5.48 23.21
N PRO A 65 -18.76 -5.55 22.57
CA PRO A 65 -19.46 -6.82 22.48
C PRO A 65 -18.53 -7.83 21.81
N PRO A 66 -18.54 -9.11 22.22
CA PRO A 66 -17.81 -10.14 21.51
C PRO A 66 -18.10 -9.99 20.01
N LEU A 67 -17.06 -10.15 19.18
CA LEU A 67 -17.26 -10.23 17.73
C LEU A 67 -18.44 -11.20 17.53
N PRO A 68 -19.50 -10.80 16.82
CA PRO A 68 -20.54 -11.76 16.48
C PRO A 68 -19.81 -12.96 15.86
N GLU A 69 -20.12 -14.17 16.33
CA GLU A 69 -19.71 -15.38 15.61
C GLU A 69 -19.97 -15.09 14.12
N PRO A 70 -19.00 -15.34 13.22
CA PRO A 70 -19.19 -15.04 11.82
C PRO A 70 -20.52 -15.69 11.44
N ALA A 71 -21.52 -14.85 11.18
CA ALA A 71 -22.80 -15.33 10.71
C ALA A 71 -22.44 -16.20 9.52
N ALA A 72 -22.83 -17.48 9.55
CA ALA A 72 -22.62 -18.40 8.45
C ALA A 72 -22.88 -17.59 7.17
N PRO A 73 -21.90 -17.47 6.27
CA PRO A 73 -21.96 -16.51 5.19
C PRO A 73 -23.34 -16.64 4.58
N ALA A 74 -24.10 -15.54 4.57
CA ALA A 74 -25.41 -15.55 3.93
C ALA A 74 -25.17 -16.20 2.57
N PRO A 75 -25.89 -17.29 2.22
CA PRO A 75 -25.60 -18.03 1.00
C PRO A 75 -25.49 -17.00 -0.10
N ALA A 76 -24.35 -17.03 -0.81
CA ALA A 76 -24.07 -16.08 -1.88
C ALA A 76 -25.38 -15.92 -2.67
N PRO A 77 -25.90 -14.68 -2.84
CA PRO A 77 -27.15 -14.50 -3.54
C PRO A 77 -27.05 -15.32 -4.82
N ALA A 78 -28.00 -16.25 -5.00
CA ALA A 78 -27.96 -17.20 -6.09
C ALA A 78 -27.51 -16.46 -7.35
N PRO A 79 -26.49 -16.97 -8.09
CA PRO A 79 -25.90 -16.23 -9.20
C PRO A 79 -27.03 -15.66 -10.02
N ALA A 80 -27.08 -14.32 -10.09
CA ALA A 80 -28.14 -13.64 -10.80
C ALA A 80 -28.26 -14.32 -12.16
N LYS A 81 -29.48 -14.78 -12.52
CA LYS A 81 -29.75 -15.39 -13.83
C LYS A 81 -28.97 -14.60 -14.89
N PRO A 82 -28.23 -15.26 -15.80
CA PRO A 82 -27.32 -14.57 -16.72
C PRO A 82 -28.03 -13.38 -17.34
N THR A 83 -27.71 -12.20 -16.82
CA THR A 83 -28.23 -10.95 -17.34
C THR A 83 -27.57 -10.72 -18.68
N ALA A 84 -28.37 -10.26 -19.64
CA ALA A 84 -27.99 -10.09 -21.03
C ALA A 84 -26.57 -9.53 -21.19
N ALA A 85 -25.81 -10.11 -22.12
CA ALA A 85 -24.51 -9.60 -22.53
C ALA A 85 -24.62 -8.11 -22.89
N LEU A 86 -23.56 -7.34 -22.65
CA LEU A 86 -23.49 -5.94 -23.07
C LEU A 86 -23.80 -5.83 -24.57
N THR A 87 -24.91 -5.19 -24.92
CA THR A 87 -25.43 -5.12 -26.29
C THR A 87 -24.97 -3.89 -27.07
N ARG A 88 -24.23 -2.97 -26.44
CA ARG A 88 -23.78 -1.72 -27.05
C ARG A 88 -22.26 -1.55 -26.93
N PRO A 89 -21.57 -1.14 -28.01
CA PRO A 89 -20.15 -0.82 -27.94
C PRO A 89 -19.93 0.38 -27.02
N LEU A 90 -18.94 0.29 -26.13
CA LEU A 90 -18.58 1.31 -25.14
C LEU A 90 -17.45 2.19 -25.67
N SER A 91 -17.34 3.44 -25.21
CA SER A 91 -16.23 4.32 -25.61
C SER A 91 -14.87 3.66 -25.33
N GLY A 92 -13.97 3.70 -26.31
CA GLY A 92 -12.57 3.32 -26.14
C GLY A 92 -11.68 4.41 -25.59
N TRP A 93 -12.24 5.61 -25.37
CA TRP A 93 -11.52 6.82 -24.96
C TRP A 93 -12.04 7.35 -23.63
N VAL A 94 -11.15 7.98 -22.88
CA VAL A 94 -11.45 8.65 -21.61
C VAL A 94 -10.77 10.02 -21.56
N ARG A 95 -11.45 10.99 -20.95
CA ARG A 95 -10.97 12.35 -20.71
C ARG A 95 -10.68 12.53 -19.22
N ILE A 96 -9.42 12.77 -18.85
CA ILE A 96 -8.97 12.85 -17.46
C ILE A 96 -8.66 14.30 -17.08
N GLY A 97 -9.36 14.85 -16.09
CA GLY A 97 -9.03 16.16 -15.52
C GLY A 97 -7.73 16.09 -14.73
N LEU A 98 -6.68 16.74 -15.22
CA LEU A 98 -5.37 16.85 -14.59
C LEU A 98 -5.27 18.06 -13.64
N ALA A 99 -5.90 19.17 -14.03
CA ALA A 99 -5.99 20.39 -13.23
C ALA A 99 -7.28 21.13 -13.56
N THR A 100 -7.86 21.86 -12.61
CA THR A 100 -9.11 22.60 -12.85
C THR A 100 -9.08 23.98 -12.24
N ASP A 101 -9.94 24.86 -12.76
CA ASP A 101 -10.15 26.23 -12.29
C ASP A 101 -8.90 27.13 -12.28
N LEU A 102 -7.99 26.93 -13.24
CA LEU A 102 -6.81 27.76 -13.41
C LEU A 102 -7.14 29.13 -14.03
N GLU A 103 -6.50 30.19 -13.56
CA GLU A 103 -6.59 31.53 -14.18
C GLU A 103 -5.73 31.62 -15.43
N THR A 104 -4.57 30.97 -15.34
CA THR A 104 -3.62 30.86 -16.42
C THR A 104 -2.93 29.52 -16.31
N LEU A 105 -2.51 29.00 -17.44
CA LEU A 105 -1.78 27.74 -17.56
C LEU A 105 -0.54 28.02 -18.40
N THR A 106 0.62 27.57 -17.93
CA THR A 106 1.88 27.68 -18.68
C THR A 106 2.38 26.28 -19.00
N LEU A 107 2.46 25.95 -20.28
CA LEU A 107 3.02 24.68 -20.76
C LEU A 107 4.41 24.92 -21.32
N PRO A 108 5.44 24.17 -20.89
CA PRO A 108 6.29 23.45 -21.83
C PRO A 108 5.60 22.12 -22.20
N CYS A 109 5.66 21.67 -23.46
CA CYS A 109 4.87 20.51 -23.88
C CYS A 109 5.66 19.28 -24.35
N CYS A 110 6.95 19.32 -24.71
CA CYS A 110 7.71 18.12 -25.12
C CYS A 110 9.23 18.32 -25.26
N GLU A 111 10.00 17.23 -25.43
CA GLU A 111 11.45 17.20 -25.74
C GLU A 111 11.77 17.19 -27.25
N GLY A 112 10.75 17.09 -28.13
CA GLY A 112 10.91 17.07 -29.58
C GLY A 112 10.42 18.35 -30.27
N GLU A 113 10.73 18.47 -31.57
CA GLU A 113 10.23 19.54 -32.45
C GLU A 113 8.72 19.37 -32.72
N LEU A 114 7.90 19.78 -31.76
CA LEU A 114 6.47 19.87 -31.93
C LEU A 114 6.07 21.29 -32.31
N SER A 115 5.16 21.41 -33.27
CA SER A 115 4.58 22.69 -33.63
C SER A 115 3.06 22.61 -33.74
N VAL A 116 2.37 23.63 -33.22
CA VAL A 116 0.92 23.80 -33.37
C VAL A 116 0.59 24.93 -34.33
N ASP A 117 -0.47 24.76 -35.11
CA ASP A 117 -1.04 25.85 -35.91
C ASP A 117 -2.06 26.63 -35.09
N VAL A 118 -1.83 27.93 -34.94
CA VAL A 118 -2.78 28.87 -34.32
C VAL A 118 -3.07 30.00 -35.29
N GLY A 119 -4.24 29.92 -35.95
CA GLY A 119 -4.69 30.94 -36.90
C GLY A 119 -3.77 31.09 -38.12
N GLY A 120 -3.23 29.98 -38.63
CA GLY A 120 -2.29 29.94 -39.76
C GLY A 120 -0.82 30.19 -39.37
N ASN A 121 -0.54 30.38 -38.07
CA ASN A 121 0.82 30.53 -37.56
C ASN A 121 1.29 29.23 -36.93
N ARG A 122 2.36 28.66 -37.46
CA ARG A 122 3.04 27.50 -36.89
C ARG A 122 3.92 27.92 -35.71
N LEU A 123 3.54 27.52 -34.49
CA LEU A 123 4.23 27.85 -33.25
C LEU A 123 5.01 26.62 -32.75
N ASP A 124 6.30 26.78 -32.47
CA ASP A 124 7.06 25.79 -31.69
C ASP A 124 6.48 25.68 -30.27
N VAL A 125 6.34 24.46 -29.77
CA VAL A 125 5.79 24.24 -28.42
C VAL A 125 6.80 23.59 -27.46
N ALA A 126 8.08 23.54 -27.85
CA ALA A 126 9.19 23.33 -26.93
C ALA A 126 9.40 24.54 -25.99
N SER A 127 9.06 25.75 -26.45
CA SER A 127 9.15 26.97 -25.62
C SER A 127 7.87 27.22 -24.82
N PRO A 128 7.95 27.82 -23.61
CA PRO A 128 6.78 28.06 -22.77
C PRO A 128 5.68 28.87 -23.47
N MET A 129 4.46 28.34 -23.44
CA MET A 129 3.26 29.02 -23.89
C MET A 129 2.35 29.27 -22.69
N ARG A 130 1.99 30.54 -22.46
CA ARG A 130 1.04 30.93 -21.43
C ARG A 130 -0.34 31.07 -22.04
N ILE A 131 -1.32 30.39 -21.48
CA ILE A 131 -2.70 30.36 -21.92
C ILE A 131 -3.57 30.97 -20.82
N ARG A 132 -4.52 31.81 -21.20
CA ARG A 132 -5.51 32.45 -20.29
C ARG A 132 -6.85 32.65 -21.00
N PRO A 133 -7.96 32.79 -20.27
CA PRO A 133 -9.22 33.25 -20.85
C PRO A 133 -9.03 34.63 -21.51
N ALA A 134 -9.62 34.84 -22.69
CA ALA A 134 -9.58 36.16 -23.31
C ALA A 134 -10.45 37.16 -22.51
N ALA A 135 -10.06 38.44 -22.52
CA ALA A 135 -10.72 39.47 -21.69
C ALA A 135 -12.22 39.67 -22.01
N THR A 136 -12.65 39.36 -23.24
CA THR A 136 -14.06 39.44 -23.67
C THR A 136 -14.90 38.21 -23.27
N SER A 137 -14.28 37.19 -22.68
CA SER A 137 -14.90 35.90 -22.38
C SER A 137 -15.46 35.78 -20.96
N VAL A 138 -15.25 36.76 -20.07
CA VAL A 138 -15.68 36.68 -18.67
C VAL A 138 -16.70 37.79 -18.38
N GLY A 139 -17.95 37.42 -18.07
CA GLY A 139 -19.02 38.34 -17.70
C GLY A 139 -18.85 38.93 -16.29
N GLY A 140 -19.71 39.89 -15.93
CA GLY A 140 -19.70 40.58 -14.63
C GLY A 140 -19.97 39.64 -13.44
N SER A 141 -19.33 39.89 -12.30
CA SER A 141 -19.48 39.05 -11.10
C SER A 141 -20.91 39.04 -10.54
N PHE A 142 -21.29 37.92 -9.93
CA PHE A 142 -22.54 37.73 -9.19
C PHE A 142 -22.26 37.16 -7.80
N PHE A 143 -23.24 37.20 -6.92
CA PHE A 143 -23.16 36.70 -5.54
C PHE A 143 -24.00 35.44 -5.36
N ARG A 144 -23.57 34.58 -4.43
CA ARG A 144 -24.17 33.28 -4.12
C ARG A 144 -24.18 33.07 -2.61
N VAL A 145 -25.14 32.29 -2.13
CA VAL A 145 -25.17 31.84 -0.72
C VAL A 145 -24.48 30.49 -0.64
N GLN A 146 -23.34 30.40 0.04
CA GLN A 146 -22.66 29.14 0.32
C GLN A 146 -23.22 28.51 1.59
N ILE A 147 -23.65 27.25 1.47
CA ILE A 147 -24.40 26.52 2.51
C ILE A 147 -23.56 25.46 3.19
N ALA A 148 -22.87 24.64 2.41
CA ALA A 148 -22.08 23.54 2.94
C ALA A 148 -20.84 23.29 2.09
N ALA A 149 -19.87 22.59 2.69
CA ALA A 149 -18.71 22.07 1.99
C ALA A 149 -18.55 20.58 2.34
N LEU A 150 -18.81 19.69 1.39
CA LEU A 150 -18.95 18.25 1.59
C LEU A 150 -17.96 17.50 0.71
N LYS A 151 -17.32 16.44 1.21
CA LYS A 151 -16.41 15.65 0.36
C LYS A 151 -17.13 14.65 -0.54
N ASP A 152 -18.29 14.17 -0.12
CA ASP A 152 -19.09 13.22 -0.88
C ASP A 152 -20.00 13.97 -1.87
N GLU A 153 -19.83 13.67 -3.16
CA GLU A 153 -20.59 14.30 -4.23
C GLU A 153 -22.09 14.05 -4.13
N LEU A 154 -22.47 12.81 -3.82
CA LEU A 154 -23.86 12.40 -3.88
C LEU A 154 -24.65 13.05 -2.74
N GLN A 155 -24.06 13.13 -1.55
CA GLN A 155 -24.56 13.92 -0.44
C GLN A 155 -24.62 15.41 -0.79
N ALA A 156 -23.60 15.95 -1.45
CA ALA A 156 -23.59 17.35 -1.84
C ALA A 156 -24.68 17.68 -2.86
N LYS A 157 -24.81 16.88 -3.92
CA LYS A 157 -25.85 17.00 -4.96
C LYS A 157 -27.24 16.82 -4.36
N GLU A 158 -27.43 15.88 -3.45
CA GLU A 158 -28.71 15.68 -2.77
C GLU A 158 -29.07 16.84 -1.83
N LEU A 159 -28.09 17.36 -1.08
CA LEU A 159 -28.28 18.55 -0.26
C LEU A 159 -28.65 19.77 -1.14
N ALA A 160 -27.92 19.99 -2.22
CA ALA A 160 -28.23 21.03 -3.20
C ALA A 160 -29.66 20.88 -3.74
N ARG A 161 -30.04 19.67 -4.20
CA ARG A 161 -31.39 19.39 -4.70
C ARG A 161 -32.48 19.67 -3.68
N ARG A 162 -32.28 19.28 -2.41
CA ARG A 162 -33.22 19.56 -1.31
C ARG A 162 -33.33 21.05 -1.05
N LEU A 163 -32.20 21.75 -0.95
CA LEU A 163 -32.17 23.19 -0.70
C LEU A 163 -32.84 23.98 -1.83
N GLY A 164 -32.58 23.61 -3.09
CA GLY A 164 -33.19 24.29 -4.22
C GLY A 164 -34.71 24.16 -4.23
N LYS A 165 -35.24 22.97 -3.88
CA LYS A 165 -36.69 22.77 -3.69
C LYS A 165 -37.24 23.57 -2.52
N LEU A 166 -36.52 23.60 -1.41
CA LEU A 166 -36.96 24.23 -0.16
C LEU A 166 -36.98 25.76 -0.27
N ALA A 167 -35.99 26.33 -0.94
CA ALA A 167 -35.84 27.77 -1.11
C ALA A 167 -36.49 28.32 -2.39
N ALA A 168 -36.99 27.46 -3.28
CA ALA A 168 -37.49 27.81 -4.61
C ALA A 168 -36.46 28.61 -5.45
N GLU A 169 -35.19 28.27 -5.31
CA GLU A 169 -34.04 28.95 -5.91
C GLU A 169 -33.10 27.89 -6.51
N PRO A 170 -32.33 28.19 -7.57
CA PRO A 170 -31.38 27.23 -8.12
C PRO A 170 -30.29 26.91 -7.09
N ALA A 171 -30.04 25.64 -6.84
CA ALA A 171 -28.96 25.17 -5.98
C ALA A 171 -28.16 24.08 -6.67
N ASP A 172 -26.86 24.06 -6.42
CA ASP A 172 -25.92 23.13 -7.01
C ASP A 172 -24.77 22.83 -6.05
N ALA A 173 -24.17 21.66 -6.26
CA ALA A 173 -22.97 21.22 -5.56
C ALA A 173 -21.82 21.25 -6.55
N ARG A 174 -20.85 22.15 -6.32
CA ARG A 174 -19.69 22.31 -7.21
C ARG A 174 -18.43 21.79 -6.57
N PHE A 175 -17.70 20.94 -7.28
CA PHE A 175 -16.41 20.46 -6.79
C PHE A 175 -15.39 21.60 -6.85
N ASP A 176 -14.77 21.88 -5.71
CA ASP A 176 -13.58 22.71 -5.59
C ASP A 176 -12.37 21.78 -5.55
N ALA A 177 -11.64 21.71 -6.66
CA ALA A 177 -10.50 20.80 -6.76
C ALA A 177 -9.31 21.20 -5.89
N GLN A 178 -9.14 22.49 -5.60
CA GLN A 178 -8.05 22.95 -4.74
C GLN A 178 -8.30 22.53 -3.29
N ALA A 179 -9.55 22.59 -2.84
CA ALA A 179 -9.94 22.18 -1.49
C ALA A 179 -10.33 20.69 -1.39
N GLY A 180 -10.57 20.03 -2.52
CA GLY A 180 -11.02 18.63 -2.59
C GLY A 180 -12.39 18.41 -1.96
N ILE A 181 -13.30 19.39 -2.08
CA ILE A 181 -14.65 19.38 -1.48
C ILE A 181 -15.69 19.95 -2.44
N TYR A 182 -16.93 19.48 -2.37
CA TYR A 182 -18.10 20.07 -2.98
C TYR A 182 -18.64 21.24 -2.17
N ARG A 183 -18.68 22.43 -2.76
CA ARG A 183 -19.37 23.58 -2.21
C ARG A 183 -20.81 23.56 -2.66
N VAL A 184 -21.74 23.40 -1.71
CA VAL A 184 -23.18 23.49 -1.94
C VAL A 184 -23.58 24.95 -1.85
N ARG A 185 -24.17 25.48 -2.92
CA ARG A 185 -24.50 26.90 -3.06
C ARG A 185 -25.92 27.09 -3.56
N LEU A 186 -26.50 28.24 -3.23
CA LEU A 186 -27.87 28.61 -3.55
C LEU A 186 -27.93 29.97 -4.23
N GLY A 187 -28.83 30.06 -5.21
CA GLY A 187 -29.27 31.26 -5.90
C GLY A 187 -28.21 31.86 -6.81
N ARG A 188 -28.55 33.00 -7.41
CA ARG A 188 -27.65 33.85 -8.17
C ARG A 188 -28.13 35.29 -8.04
N TYR A 189 -27.33 36.14 -7.40
CA TYR A 189 -27.76 37.48 -6.99
C TYR A 189 -26.86 38.55 -7.63
N ALA A 190 -27.44 39.63 -8.12
CA ALA A 190 -26.68 40.73 -8.74
C ALA A 190 -25.84 41.51 -7.72
N ASP A 191 -26.30 41.57 -6.46
CA ASP A 191 -25.60 42.24 -5.36
C ASP A 191 -25.57 41.38 -4.10
N ARG A 192 -24.68 41.77 -3.18
CA ARG A 192 -24.45 41.07 -1.92
C ARG A 192 -25.68 41.12 -0.99
N ALA A 193 -26.43 42.20 -0.99
CA ALA A 193 -27.55 42.40 -0.06
C ALA A 193 -28.69 41.41 -0.36
N ALA A 194 -29.01 41.19 -1.63
CA ALA A 194 -29.98 40.20 -2.06
C ALA A 194 -29.57 38.77 -1.66
N ALA A 195 -28.28 38.45 -1.76
CA ALA A 195 -27.76 37.16 -1.32
C ALA A 195 -27.87 36.98 0.21
N GLU A 196 -27.55 38.02 1.00
CA GLU A 196 -27.68 38.02 2.46
C GLU A 196 -29.12 37.83 2.92
N GLU A 197 -30.09 38.40 2.19
CA GLU A 197 -31.51 38.19 2.48
C GLU A 197 -31.92 36.74 2.24
N ALA A 198 -31.48 36.14 1.13
CA ALA A 198 -31.72 34.73 0.85
C ALA A 198 -31.11 33.82 1.92
N GLY A 199 -29.88 34.08 2.36
CA GLY A 199 -29.25 33.37 3.47
C GLY A 199 -30.06 33.44 4.78
N ARG A 200 -30.60 34.63 5.11
CA ARG A 200 -31.48 34.80 6.28
C ARG A 200 -32.78 33.99 6.18
N ARG A 201 -33.35 33.83 4.98
CA ARG A 201 -34.56 33.01 4.78
C ARG A 201 -34.30 31.52 5.08
N LEU A 202 -33.08 31.04 4.88
CA LEU A 202 -32.68 29.64 5.09
C LEU A 202 -32.61 29.24 6.57
N VAL A 203 -32.41 30.18 7.48
CA VAL A 203 -32.44 29.95 8.93
C VAL A 203 -33.79 29.35 9.35
N ARG A 204 -34.89 29.80 8.74
CA ARG A 204 -36.25 29.29 9.00
C ARG A 204 -36.43 27.82 8.61
N PHE A 205 -35.49 27.27 7.85
CA PHE A 205 -35.49 25.90 7.36
C PHE A 205 -34.38 25.04 8.01
N GLY A 206 -33.81 25.50 9.12
CA GLY A 206 -32.78 24.77 9.86
C GLY A 206 -31.37 24.85 9.25
N VAL A 207 -31.15 25.78 8.32
CA VAL A 207 -29.83 26.09 7.76
C VAL A 207 -29.34 27.38 8.40
N ASP A 208 -28.71 27.23 9.55
CA ASP A 208 -28.25 28.31 10.42
C ASP A 208 -26.87 28.87 10.03
N ARG A 209 -26.10 28.12 9.22
CA ARG A 209 -24.74 28.48 8.80
C ARG A 209 -24.67 28.64 7.28
N SER A 210 -24.71 29.89 6.81
CA SER A 210 -24.46 30.25 5.42
C SER A 210 -23.67 31.55 5.32
N TRP A 211 -22.92 31.75 4.24
CA TRP A 211 -22.19 32.99 3.98
C TRP A 211 -22.17 33.35 2.50
N ILE A 212 -21.96 34.63 2.21
CA ILE A 212 -22.01 35.12 0.84
C ILE A 212 -20.65 35.01 0.18
N VAL A 213 -20.64 34.48 -1.04
CA VAL A 213 -19.47 34.40 -1.90
C VAL A 213 -19.73 35.15 -3.20
N SER A 214 -18.70 35.78 -3.75
CA SER A 214 -18.73 36.37 -5.10
C SER A 214 -18.14 35.37 -6.09
N GLU A 215 -18.79 35.22 -7.24
CA GLU A 215 -18.38 34.40 -8.37
C GLU A 215 -18.36 35.25 -9.65
N GLY A 216 -17.44 34.97 -10.59
CA GLY A 216 -17.35 35.66 -11.89
C GLY A 216 -18.48 35.27 -12.86
N GLY A 217 -18.76 36.10 -13.86
CA GLY A 217 -19.94 36.00 -14.72
C GLY A 217 -19.75 35.20 -16.01
N GLU A 218 -20.89 34.75 -16.52
CA GLU A 218 -21.11 34.03 -17.77
C GLU A 218 -20.07 34.20 -18.86
N LEU A 219 -19.72 33.07 -19.48
CA LEU A 219 -19.00 33.06 -20.74
C LEU A 219 -19.84 33.77 -21.81
N ALA A 220 -19.44 34.98 -22.21
CA ALA A 220 -20.06 35.70 -23.31
C ALA A 220 -19.56 35.16 -24.66
N GLU A 221 -18.36 35.58 -25.08
CA GLU A 221 -17.68 35.07 -26.27
C GLU A 221 -16.52 34.18 -25.85
N ALA A 222 -16.69 32.85 -25.94
CA ALA A 222 -15.66 31.89 -25.57
C ALA A 222 -14.40 32.08 -26.43
N ALA A 223 -13.28 32.50 -25.82
CA ALA A 223 -12.00 32.54 -26.48
C ALA A 223 -10.85 32.41 -25.47
N LEU A 224 -9.72 31.91 -25.98
CA LEU A 224 -8.46 31.80 -25.26
C LEU A 224 -7.44 32.79 -25.82
N GLU A 225 -6.60 33.32 -24.96
CA GLU A 225 -5.42 34.09 -25.34
C GLU A 225 -4.16 33.30 -25.02
N LEU A 226 -3.32 33.11 -26.04
CA LEU A 226 -2.08 32.34 -25.99
C LEU A 226 -0.92 33.32 -26.18
N ALA A 227 -0.09 33.49 -25.15
CA ALA A 227 1.14 34.27 -25.21
C ALA A 227 2.35 33.33 -25.41
N HIS A 228 3.09 33.54 -26.49
CA HIS A 228 4.26 32.73 -26.86
C HIS A 228 5.35 33.60 -27.48
N ARG A 229 6.58 33.53 -26.95
CA ARG A 229 7.76 34.30 -27.43
C ARG A 229 7.48 35.79 -27.66
N GLY A 230 6.74 36.42 -26.75
CA GLY A 230 6.40 37.85 -26.81
C GLY A 230 5.28 38.23 -27.78
N LYS A 231 4.66 37.26 -28.46
CA LYS A 231 3.46 37.45 -29.31
C LYS A 231 2.22 36.90 -28.62
N SER A 232 1.07 37.52 -28.83
CA SER A 232 -0.23 37.04 -28.37
C SER A 232 -1.08 36.57 -29.54
N TYR A 233 -1.75 35.44 -29.37
CA TYR A 233 -2.64 34.80 -30.33
C TYR A 233 -4.01 34.59 -29.68
N ARG A 234 -5.08 34.78 -30.44
CA ARG A 234 -6.45 34.53 -29.98
C ARG A 234 -6.97 33.24 -30.63
N VAL A 235 -7.50 32.34 -29.81
CA VAL A 235 -8.15 31.09 -30.24
C VAL A 235 -9.62 31.18 -29.89
N GLU A 236 -10.47 31.20 -30.92
CA GLU A 236 -11.93 31.21 -30.72
C GLU A 236 -12.42 29.84 -30.21
N GLY A 237 -13.45 29.87 -29.37
CA GLY A 237 -14.05 28.70 -28.75
C GLY A 237 -13.51 28.40 -27.35
N ARG A 238 -13.91 27.24 -26.84
CA ARG A 238 -13.63 26.81 -25.45
C ARG A 238 -12.44 25.84 -25.34
N ARG A 239 -11.82 25.45 -26.44
CA ARG A 239 -10.88 24.32 -26.48
C ARG A 239 -9.63 24.67 -27.25
N PHE A 240 -8.49 24.29 -26.69
CA PHE A 240 -7.21 24.26 -27.37
C PHE A 240 -6.56 22.90 -27.12
N VAL A 241 -6.30 22.13 -28.18
CA VAL A 241 -5.84 20.73 -28.07
C VAL A 241 -4.42 20.61 -28.60
N LEU A 242 -3.58 19.94 -27.82
CA LEU A 242 -2.22 19.55 -28.16
C LEU A 242 -2.19 18.04 -28.36
N GLU A 243 -1.74 17.58 -29.52
CA GLU A 243 -1.54 16.15 -29.81
C GLU A 243 -0.04 15.88 -29.94
N ALA A 244 0.50 14.99 -29.10
CA ALA A 244 1.89 14.59 -29.23
C ALA A 244 2.08 13.59 -30.39
N PRO A 245 3.10 13.75 -31.24
CA PRO A 245 3.54 12.74 -32.18
C PRO A 245 4.26 11.65 -31.40
N SER A 246 3.84 10.40 -31.66
CA SER A 246 4.47 9.16 -31.17
C SER A 246 4.58 9.02 -29.63
N ASP A 247 5.49 8.15 -29.18
CA ASP A 247 5.76 7.78 -27.78
C ASP A 247 6.47 8.89 -26.96
N SER A 248 6.59 10.11 -27.48
CA SER A 248 7.28 11.21 -26.79
C SER A 248 6.45 11.82 -25.64
N GLY A 249 5.12 11.87 -25.81
CA GLY A 249 4.17 12.39 -24.83
C GLY A 249 4.22 13.91 -24.64
N VAL A 250 3.15 14.46 -24.03
CA VAL A 250 3.05 15.88 -23.66
C VAL A 250 3.45 16.08 -22.20
N ARG A 251 4.31 17.07 -21.88
CA ARG A 251 4.71 17.38 -20.50
C ARG A 251 3.73 18.33 -19.80
N TRP A 252 3.44 18.04 -18.53
CA TRP A 252 2.76 18.94 -17.58
C TRP A 252 3.30 18.68 -16.17
N GLU A 253 3.69 19.74 -15.45
CA GLU A 253 4.26 19.67 -14.09
C GLU A 253 5.36 18.61 -13.92
N GLY A 254 6.24 18.48 -14.91
CA GLY A 254 7.37 17.55 -14.89
C GLY A 254 7.03 16.11 -15.29
N ARG A 255 5.77 15.78 -15.59
CA ARG A 255 5.31 14.46 -16.02
C ARG A 255 4.95 14.42 -17.48
N ARG A 256 5.14 13.27 -18.15
CA ARG A 256 4.73 13.01 -19.54
C ARG A 256 3.36 12.33 -19.63
N TYR A 257 2.55 12.69 -20.63
CA TYR A 257 1.20 12.17 -20.85
C TYR A 257 1.02 11.72 -22.31
N ARG A 258 0.33 10.59 -22.53
CA ARG A 258 -0.02 10.08 -23.87
C ARG A 258 -1.27 10.74 -24.42
N GLY A 259 -1.50 10.58 -25.72
CA GLY A 259 -2.70 11.06 -26.38
C GLY A 259 -2.70 12.58 -26.50
N ARG A 260 -3.80 13.20 -26.09
CA ARG A 260 -4.06 14.63 -26.28
C ARG A 260 -4.12 15.36 -24.96
N LEU A 261 -3.58 16.57 -24.93
CA LEU A 261 -3.74 17.51 -23.84
C LEU A 261 -4.65 18.65 -24.29
N GLU A 262 -5.86 18.71 -23.74
CA GLU A 262 -6.85 19.73 -24.01
C GLU A 262 -6.87 20.77 -22.88
N VAL A 263 -6.73 22.03 -23.25
CA VAL A 263 -7.06 23.17 -22.39
C VAL A 263 -8.51 23.53 -22.65
N TYR A 264 -9.36 23.38 -21.64
CA TYR A 264 -10.80 23.63 -21.68
C TYR A 264 -11.17 24.87 -20.87
N LEU A 265 -11.82 25.84 -21.51
CA LEU A 265 -12.43 26.99 -20.86
C LEU A 265 -13.81 26.60 -20.33
N ASN A 266 -13.93 26.46 -19.01
CA ASN A 266 -15.17 26.08 -18.35
C ASN A 266 -16.14 27.27 -18.24
N ASP A 267 -17.41 27.02 -17.92
CA ASP A 267 -18.47 28.04 -17.85
C ASP A 267 -18.22 29.15 -16.81
N ARG A 268 -17.21 28.99 -15.94
CA ARG A 268 -16.79 29.97 -14.94
C ARG A 268 -15.73 30.95 -15.46
N GLY A 269 -15.33 30.84 -16.72
CA GLY A 269 -14.22 31.62 -17.28
C GLY A 269 -12.87 31.18 -16.71
N ARG A 270 -12.72 29.91 -16.33
CA ARG A 270 -11.48 29.32 -15.81
C ARG A 270 -11.02 28.17 -16.70
N LEU A 271 -9.75 27.81 -16.62
CA LEU A 271 -9.15 26.77 -17.43
C LEU A 271 -9.07 25.44 -16.68
N ASN A 272 -9.54 24.37 -17.33
CA ASN A 272 -9.29 22.99 -16.94
C ASN A 272 -8.27 22.39 -17.92
N LEU A 273 -7.33 21.60 -17.41
CA LEU A 273 -6.40 20.81 -18.20
C LEU A 273 -6.89 19.37 -18.23
N VAL A 274 -7.12 18.83 -19.42
CA VAL A 274 -7.73 17.53 -19.65
C VAL A 274 -6.79 16.67 -20.50
N ASN A 275 -6.53 15.44 -20.09
CA ASN A 275 -5.82 14.46 -20.90
C ASN A 275 -6.79 13.46 -21.52
N GLU A 276 -6.88 13.44 -22.85
CA GLU A 276 -7.76 12.56 -23.62
C GLU A 276 -6.94 11.46 -24.31
N LEU A 277 -7.25 10.20 -24.02
CA LEU A 277 -6.48 9.05 -24.49
C LEU A 277 -7.31 7.75 -24.52
N PRO A 278 -6.86 6.72 -25.26
CA PRO A 278 -7.46 5.39 -25.20
C PRO A 278 -7.40 4.79 -23.79
N ILE A 279 -8.46 4.11 -23.36
CA ILE A 279 -8.57 3.52 -22.01
C ILE A 279 -7.40 2.58 -21.71
N GLU A 280 -6.99 1.74 -22.67
CA GLU A 280 -5.86 0.83 -22.47
C GLU A 280 -4.52 1.57 -22.24
N GLN A 281 -4.35 2.77 -22.80
CA GLN A 281 -3.17 3.61 -22.54
C GLN A 281 -3.29 4.33 -21.19
N TYR A 282 -4.50 4.80 -20.83
CA TYR A 282 -4.78 5.38 -19.52
C TYR A 282 -4.43 4.41 -18.38
N LEU A 283 -4.82 3.14 -18.51
CA LEU A 283 -4.53 2.11 -17.51
C LEU A 283 -3.04 1.91 -17.24
N ARG A 284 -2.16 2.18 -18.22
CA ARG A 284 -0.71 2.07 -18.04
C ARG A 284 -0.16 3.07 -17.03
N GLY A 285 -0.82 4.20 -16.85
CA GLY A 285 -0.51 5.18 -15.80
C GLY A 285 -1.31 5.01 -14.50
N VAL A 286 -2.34 4.16 -14.49
CA VAL A 286 -3.18 3.89 -13.31
C VAL A 286 -2.73 2.65 -12.56
N VAL A 287 -2.68 1.50 -13.23
CA VAL A 287 -2.37 0.21 -12.60
C VAL A 287 -1.08 0.26 -11.77
N PRO A 288 0.04 0.82 -12.25
CA PRO A 288 1.26 0.87 -11.44
C PRO A 288 1.22 1.88 -10.28
N ARG A 289 0.31 2.85 -10.30
CA ARG A 289 0.07 3.76 -9.17
C ARG A 289 -0.84 3.17 -8.11
N GLU A 290 -1.69 2.23 -8.51
CA GLU A 290 -2.66 1.56 -7.64
C GLU A 290 -2.06 0.29 -7.02
N LEU A 291 -1.51 -0.60 -7.84
CA LEU A 291 -0.78 -1.79 -7.42
C LEU A 291 0.62 -1.77 -8.04
N GLY A 292 1.57 -1.15 -7.32
CA GLY A 292 2.93 -0.93 -7.79
C GLY A 292 3.71 -2.22 -8.08
N PRO A 293 4.08 -2.53 -9.33
CA PRO A 293 4.73 -3.80 -9.70
C PRO A 293 6.09 -4.02 -9.05
N GLY A 294 6.79 -2.95 -8.64
CA GLY A 294 8.04 -3.07 -7.90
C GLY A 294 7.87 -3.61 -6.48
N ALA A 295 6.75 -3.28 -5.82
CA ALA A 295 6.41 -3.79 -4.49
C ALA A 295 5.56 -5.07 -4.56
N TYR A 296 4.78 -5.23 -5.63
CA TYR A 296 3.82 -6.31 -5.83
C TYR A 296 4.00 -6.99 -7.20
N PRO A 297 5.11 -7.73 -7.41
CA PRO A 297 5.49 -8.26 -8.74
C PRO A 297 4.68 -9.50 -9.17
N GLU A 298 3.37 -9.53 -8.93
CA GLU A 298 2.50 -10.67 -9.28
C GLU A 298 1.58 -10.34 -10.45
N LEU A 299 1.75 -11.06 -11.56
CA LEU A 299 1.03 -10.82 -12.81
C LEU A 299 -0.50 -10.96 -12.65
N GLU A 300 -0.95 -11.98 -11.94
CA GLU A 300 -2.39 -12.26 -11.77
C GLU A 300 -3.10 -11.20 -10.91
N ALA A 301 -2.41 -10.65 -9.90
CA ALA A 301 -2.93 -9.52 -9.13
C ALA A 301 -3.01 -8.24 -9.98
N LEU A 302 -2.00 -7.99 -10.83
CA LEU A 302 -1.99 -6.86 -11.76
C LEU A 302 -3.08 -6.97 -12.84
N LYS A 303 -3.39 -8.20 -13.30
CA LYS A 303 -4.52 -8.45 -14.21
C LYS A 303 -5.85 -8.13 -13.55
N ALA A 304 -6.05 -8.61 -12.31
CA ALA A 304 -7.25 -8.28 -11.54
C ALA A 304 -7.39 -6.76 -11.33
N GLN A 305 -6.29 -6.07 -10.96
CA GLN A 305 -6.29 -4.61 -10.83
C GLN A 305 -6.62 -3.91 -12.16
N ALA A 306 -6.06 -4.36 -13.29
CA ALA A 306 -6.33 -3.78 -14.60
C ALA A 306 -7.81 -3.90 -15.00
N ILE A 307 -8.42 -5.06 -14.77
CA ILE A 307 -9.85 -5.30 -15.06
C ILE A 307 -10.74 -4.47 -14.14
N ALA A 308 -10.43 -4.39 -12.84
CA ALA A 308 -11.16 -3.56 -11.89
C ALA A 308 -11.09 -2.07 -12.30
N ALA A 309 -9.89 -1.55 -12.56
CA ALA A 309 -9.67 -0.18 -13.02
C ALA A 309 -10.41 0.12 -14.34
N ARG A 310 -10.36 -0.79 -15.32
CA ARG A 310 -11.10 -0.65 -16.60
C ARG A 310 -12.61 -0.59 -16.39
N SER A 311 -13.13 -1.47 -15.53
CA SER A 311 -14.56 -1.55 -15.23
C SER A 311 -15.05 -0.29 -14.53
N TYR A 312 -14.28 0.20 -13.54
CA TYR A 312 -14.53 1.47 -12.86
C TYR A 312 -14.53 2.64 -13.86
N THR A 313 -13.52 2.71 -14.75
CA THR A 313 -13.44 3.77 -15.76
C THR A 313 -14.68 3.81 -16.63
N LEU A 314 -15.08 2.67 -17.18
CA LEU A 314 -16.24 2.58 -18.08
C LEU A 314 -17.56 2.86 -17.37
N ARG A 315 -17.69 2.48 -16.10
CA ARG A 315 -18.89 2.75 -15.30
C ARG A 315 -19.06 4.24 -15.00
N ASN A 316 -17.96 4.96 -14.79
CA ASN A 316 -17.97 6.33 -14.31
C ASN A 316 -17.63 7.37 -15.41
N LEU A 317 -17.72 6.99 -16.70
CA LEU A 317 -17.57 7.95 -17.80
C LEU A 317 -18.61 9.08 -17.68
N GLY A 318 -18.18 10.32 -17.91
CA GLY A 318 -19.01 11.51 -17.79
C GLY A 318 -19.33 11.96 -16.36
N GLU A 319 -18.69 11.42 -15.31
CA GLU A 319 -18.91 11.85 -13.91
C GLU A 319 -18.71 13.38 -13.74
N PHE A 320 -17.76 13.95 -14.49
CA PHE A 320 -17.43 15.38 -14.48
C PHE A 320 -17.75 16.08 -15.82
N ALA A 321 -18.80 15.65 -16.53
CA ALA A 321 -19.14 16.21 -17.85
C ALA A 321 -19.31 17.75 -17.83
N ASP A 322 -19.86 18.30 -16.73
CA ASP A 322 -20.02 19.74 -16.51
C ASP A 322 -18.66 20.49 -16.45
N GLU A 323 -17.58 19.77 -16.12
CA GLU A 323 -16.21 20.28 -16.06
C GLU A 323 -15.40 20.00 -17.34
N GLY A 324 -16.01 19.35 -18.34
CA GLY A 324 -15.40 19.05 -19.63
C GLY A 324 -14.55 17.76 -19.69
N TYR A 325 -14.60 16.91 -18.66
CA TYR A 325 -13.85 15.65 -18.59
C TYR A 325 -14.69 14.50 -17.98
N ASP A 326 -14.20 13.27 -18.07
CA ASP A 326 -14.92 12.08 -17.58
C ASP A 326 -14.56 11.75 -16.14
N LEU A 327 -13.25 11.69 -15.82
CA LEU A 327 -12.72 11.27 -14.52
C LEU A 327 -11.59 12.20 -14.05
N CYS A 328 -11.35 12.25 -12.75
CA CYS A 328 -10.25 13.00 -12.15
C CYS A 328 -8.98 12.14 -12.02
N GLY A 329 -7.78 12.73 -12.13
CA GLY A 329 -6.50 12.03 -11.95
C GLY A 329 -6.05 11.77 -10.51
N THR A 330 -6.96 11.85 -9.54
CA THR A 330 -6.65 11.84 -8.09
C THR A 330 -7.24 10.59 -7.40
N PRO A 331 -6.84 10.28 -6.14
CA PRO A 331 -7.38 9.12 -5.39
C PRO A 331 -8.90 9.14 -5.18
N ARG A 332 -9.57 10.24 -5.51
CA ARG A 332 -11.02 10.31 -5.54
C ARG A 332 -11.60 9.41 -6.64
N CYS A 333 -10.96 9.38 -7.80
CA CYS A 333 -11.35 8.54 -8.92
C CYS A 333 -10.37 7.38 -9.01
N GLN A 334 -9.23 7.60 -9.66
CA GLN A 334 -8.09 6.67 -9.70
C GLN A 334 -6.81 7.49 -9.80
N VAL A 335 -5.73 7.05 -9.16
CA VAL A 335 -4.46 7.77 -9.21
C VAL A 335 -3.86 7.60 -10.61
N TYR A 336 -3.72 8.70 -11.35
CA TYR A 336 -3.19 8.69 -12.71
C TYR A 336 -1.80 9.33 -12.78
N GLY A 337 -0.80 8.53 -13.12
CA GLY A 337 0.61 8.91 -13.11
C GLY A 337 1.18 9.46 -14.42
N GLY A 338 0.48 9.26 -15.54
CA GLY A 338 1.04 9.49 -16.87
C GLY A 338 2.05 8.41 -17.29
N MET A 339 2.90 8.73 -18.27
CA MET A 339 3.88 7.83 -18.88
C MET A 339 5.04 7.46 -17.98
N ASP A 340 5.42 8.35 -17.06
CA ASP A 340 6.62 8.16 -16.23
C ASP A 340 6.45 7.08 -15.15
N ASP A 341 5.20 6.64 -14.92
CA ASP A 341 4.87 5.56 -14.00
C ASP A 341 4.57 4.23 -14.71
N GLU A 342 4.61 4.18 -16.05
CA GLU A 342 4.40 2.95 -16.81
C GLU A 342 5.44 1.88 -16.46
N HIS A 343 5.01 0.62 -16.42
CA HIS A 343 5.89 -0.49 -16.04
C HIS A 343 5.64 -1.74 -16.91
N PRO A 344 6.69 -2.43 -17.41
CA PRO A 344 6.52 -3.55 -18.34
C PRO A 344 5.61 -4.68 -17.83
N LEU A 345 5.67 -4.99 -16.52
CA LEU A 345 4.84 -6.04 -15.92
C LEU A 345 3.35 -5.68 -15.88
N SER A 346 2.99 -4.45 -15.48
CA SER A 346 1.60 -3.99 -15.53
C SER A 346 1.12 -3.79 -16.96
N ASP A 347 1.98 -3.34 -17.87
CA ASP A 347 1.67 -3.23 -19.30
C ASP A 347 1.33 -4.60 -19.90
N ARG A 348 2.06 -5.65 -19.51
CA ARG A 348 1.74 -7.03 -19.88
C ARG A 348 0.37 -7.43 -19.34
N ALA A 349 0.07 -7.18 -18.07
CA ALA A 349 -1.23 -7.48 -17.46
C ALA A 349 -2.39 -6.78 -18.20
N ILE A 350 -2.21 -5.51 -18.54
CA ILE A 350 -3.19 -4.71 -19.29
C ILE A 350 -3.41 -5.30 -20.69
N ARG A 351 -2.33 -5.60 -21.43
CA ARG A 351 -2.44 -6.22 -22.77
C ARG A 351 -3.11 -7.59 -22.74
N GLU A 352 -2.76 -8.46 -21.79
CA GLU A 352 -3.33 -9.80 -21.68
C GLU A 352 -4.81 -9.77 -21.28
N THR A 353 -5.29 -8.69 -20.66
CA THR A 353 -6.68 -8.50 -20.25
C THR A 353 -7.41 -7.41 -21.05
N ALA A 354 -6.89 -7.06 -22.23
CA ALA A 354 -7.44 -5.97 -23.04
C ALA A 354 -8.93 -6.20 -23.36
N GLY A 355 -9.75 -5.20 -23.06
CA GLY A 355 -11.21 -5.28 -23.20
C GLY A 355 -11.92 -6.20 -22.21
N GLU A 356 -11.26 -6.80 -21.23
CA GLU A 356 -11.93 -7.56 -20.17
C GLU A 356 -12.43 -6.64 -19.04
N ILE A 357 -13.70 -6.80 -18.67
CA ILE A 357 -14.40 -6.00 -17.66
C ILE A 357 -15.28 -6.88 -16.77
N LEU A 358 -15.64 -6.37 -15.60
CA LEU A 358 -16.69 -6.92 -14.76
C LEU A 358 -18.01 -6.22 -15.03
N ALA A 359 -19.06 -7.00 -15.23
CA ALA A 359 -20.41 -6.52 -15.49
C ALA A 359 -21.45 -7.18 -14.59
N TYR A 360 -22.48 -6.41 -14.22
CA TYR A 360 -23.65 -6.89 -13.48
C TYR A 360 -24.89 -6.27 -14.11
N ALA A 361 -25.93 -7.06 -14.34
CA ALA A 361 -27.14 -6.62 -15.01
C ALA A 361 -26.90 -5.96 -16.39
N GLY A 362 -25.96 -6.50 -17.16
CA GLY A 362 -25.64 -6.01 -18.51
C GLY A 362 -24.97 -4.63 -18.56
N GLN A 363 -24.39 -4.18 -17.45
CA GLN A 363 -23.67 -2.90 -17.33
C GLN A 363 -22.31 -3.13 -16.64
N PRO A 364 -21.25 -2.36 -16.98
CA PRO A 364 -20.03 -2.36 -16.19
C PRO A 364 -20.32 -2.08 -14.72
N ILE A 365 -19.63 -2.77 -13.83
CA ILE A 365 -19.78 -2.53 -12.38
C ILE A 365 -18.95 -1.32 -11.94
N ASP A 366 -19.39 -0.71 -10.85
CA ASP A 366 -18.57 0.24 -10.09
C ASP A 366 -17.53 -0.54 -9.27
N ALA A 367 -16.41 -0.93 -9.90
CA ALA A 367 -15.40 -1.82 -9.34
C ALA A 367 -14.49 -1.09 -8.34
N LEU A 368 -15.03 -0.71 -7.18
CA LEU A 368 -14.27 -0.07 -6.11
C LEU A 368 -13.13 -0.98 -5.61
N TYR A 369 -12.02 -0.38 -5.18
CA TYR A 369 -10.88 -1.08 -4.61
C TYR A 369 -10.14 -0.19 -3.60
N SER A 370 -9.39 -0.80 -2.68
CA SER A 370 -8.67 -0.10 -1.60
C SER A 370 -7.33 -0.77 -1.31
N ALA A 371 -6.36 -0.01 -0.81
CA ALA A 371 -5.00 -0.49 -0.52
C ALA A 371 -4.98 -1.77 0.32
N THR A 372 -5.40 -1.68 1.58
CA THR A 372 -5.51 -2.84 2.47
C THR A 372 -6.84 -2.79 3.21
N CYS A 373 -7.51 -3.93 3.30
CA CYS A 373 -8.84 -4.06 3.90
C CYS A 373 -8.78 -4.37 5.41
N GLY A 374 -7.61 -4.66 5.97
CA GLY A 374 -7.46 -5.01 7.38
C GLY A 374 -8.08 -6.36 7.74
N GLY A 375 -8.07 -7.30 6.79
CA GLY A 375 -8.54 -8.68 6.94
C GLY A 375 -9.98 -8.98 6.51
N HIS A 376 -10.81 -7.97 6.25
CA HIS A 376 -12.18 -8.15 5.76
C HIS A 376 -12.66 -6.90 5.04
N THR A 377 -13.31 -7.04 3.88
CA THR A 377 -13.91 -5.92 3.14
C THR A 377 -15.30 -5.59 3.69
N GLU A 378 -15.87 -4.44 3.35
CA GLU A 378 -17.14 -3.97 3.91
C GLU A 378 -18.26 -3.87 2.87
N ASN A 379 -19.51 -3.96 3.33
CA ASN A 379 -20.68 -3.68 2.51
C ASN A 379 -20.67 -2.22 2.04
N VAL A 380 -20.93 -2.00 0.75
CA VAL A 380 -20.84 -0.66 0.14
C VAL A 380 -21.68 0.39 0.86
N GLU A 381 -22.88 0.06 1.34
CA GLU A 381 -23.79 1.00 2.00
C GLU A 381 -23.32 1.44 3.40
N VAL A 382 -22.39 0.73 4.03
CA VAL A 382 -21.83 1.15 5.33
C VAL A 382 -20.86 2.30 5.13
N ILE A 383 -20.12 2.32 4.02
CA ILE A 383 -19.08 3.31 3.70
C ILE A 383 -19.59 4.40 2.76
N PHE A 384 -20.51 4.05 1.85
CA PHE A 384 -21.18 4.93 0.91
C PHE A 384 -22.70 4.78 1.08
N PRO A 385 -23.33 5.45 2.07
CA PRO A 385 -24.72 5.22 2.50
C PRO A 385 -25.79 5.32 1.41
N LEU A 386 -25.48 6.02 0.32
CA LEU A 386 -26.37 6.23 -0.82
C LEU A 386 -26.12 5.24 -1.97
N LYS A 387 -25.03 4.48 -1.96
CA LYS A 387 -24.73 3.46 -2.96
C LYS A 387 -25.43 2.15 -2.62
N ARG A 388 -25.91 1.45 -3.65
CA ARG A 388 -26.46 0.10 -3.56
C ARG A 388 -25.86 -0.72 -4.70
N ALA A 389 -25.03 -1.71 -4.37
CA ALA A 389 -24.39 -2.59 -5.33
C ALA A 389 -24.35 -4.01 -4.77
N PRO A 390 -25.18 -4.95 -5.29
CA PRO A 390 -25.23 -6.33 -4.80
C PRO A 390 -23.89 -7.07 -4.89
N TYR A 391 -23.00 -6.63 -5.79
CA TYR A 391 -21.66 -7.18 -6.02
C TYR A 391 -20.56 -6.55 -5.15
N LEU A 392 -20.88 -5.58 -4.29
CA LEU A 392 -19.94 -4.98 -3.33
C LEU A 392 -20.35 -5.33 -1.89
N ARG A 393 -20.14 -6.60 -1.54
CA ARG A 393 -20.40 -7.15 -0.21
C ARG A 393 -19.10 -7.41 0.53
N GLY A 394 -19.17 -7.30 1.85
CA GLY A 394 -18.03 -7.61 2.70
C GLY A 394 -17.67 -9.08 2.61
N VAL A 395 -16.41 -9.37 2.28
CA VAL A 395 -15.84 -10.71 2.22
C VAL A 395 -14.56 -10.80 3.05
N PRO A 396 -14.27 -11.96 3.65
CA PRO A 396 -13.00 -12.20 4.32
C PRO A 396 -11.82 -12.03 3.37
N CYS A 397 -10.75 -11.39 3.83
CA CYS A 397 -9.45 -11.36 3.15
C CYS A 397 -8.52 -12.43 3.75
N ILE A 398 -9.11 -13.61 3.96
CA ILE A 398 -8.51 -14.84 4.47
C ILE A 398 -9.13 -15.97 3.67
N GLU A 399 -8.36 -17.01 3.41
CA GLU A 399 -8.88 -18.19 2.73
C GLU A 399 -9.70 -19.03 3.72
N ALA A 400 -10.87 -19.52 3.29
CA ALA A 400 -11.60 -20.50 4.08
C ALA A 400 -10.92 -21.86 3.93
N GLY A 401 -10.61 -22.53 5.06
CA GLY A 401 -10.08 -23.90 5.04
C GLY A 401 -8.84 -24.12 5.89
N GLU A 402 -8.86 -23.66 7.15
CA GLU A 402 -7.80 -23.95 8.13
C GLU A 402 -7.47 -25.45 8.14
N VAL A 403 -6.20 -25.78 7.87
CA VAL A 403 -5.69 -27.13 7.99
C VAL A 403 -4.93 -27.25 9.30
N ARG A 404 -5.33 -28.20 10.14
CA ARG A 404 -4.58 -28.51 11.36
C ARG A 404 -3.58 -29.64 11.09
N LEU A 405 -2.29 -29.35 11.25
CA LEU A 405 -1.23 -30.36 11.34
C LEU A 405 -0.89 -30.57 12.80
N ARG A 406 -1.11 -31.77 13.34
CA ARG A 406 -0.76 -32.05 14.73
C ARG A 406 0.74 -32.38 14.86
N SER A 407 1.32 -32.11 16.02
CA SER A 407 2.63 -32.67 16.37
C SER A 407 2.41 -34.02 17.03
N THR A 408 3.11 -35.07 16.59
CA THR A 408 3.06 -36.40 17.22
C THR A 408 4.33 -36.77 17.99
N SER A 409 5.34 -35.90 17.95
CA SER A 409 6.57 -36.09 18.70
C SER A 409 6.31 -36.13 20.21
N ARG A 410 6.81 -37.17 20.89
CA ARG A 410 6.54 -37.53 22.30
C ARG A 410 7.28 -36.68 23.34
N GLY A 411 7.75 -35.49 22.98
CA GLY A 411 8.31 -34.54 23.93
C GLY A 411 7.23 -33.58 24.39
N GLY A 412 7.03 -33.43 25.69
CA GLY A 412 6.21 -32.34 26.24
C GLY A 412 6.82 -30.96 25.91
N PRO A 413 6.65 -29.92 26.76
CA PRO A 413 7.18 -28.57 26.52
C PRO A 413 8.72 -28.48 26.33
N SER A 414 9.47 -29.58 26.39
CA SER A 414 10.90 -29.71 26.17
C SER A 414 11.33 -30.14 24.75
N LEU A 415 10.40 -30.32 23.80
CA LEU A 415 10.76 -30.72 22.44
C LEU A 415 11.53 -29.61 21.69
N ALA A 416 12.80 -29.87 21.36
CA ALA A 416 13.64 -28.95 20.60
C ALA A 416 13.83 -29.43 19.15
N LEU A 417 13.77 -28.52 18.18
CA LEU A 417 13.97 -28.83 16.76
C LEU A 417 15.30 -29.57 16.51
N PRO A 418 16.44 -29.16 17.13
CA PRO A 418 17.69 -29.86 16.90
C PRO A 418 17.61 -31.36 17.23
N ARG A 419 16.97 -31.68 18.36
CA ARG A 419 16.80 -33.06 18.82
C ARG A 419 16.02 -33.92 17.84
N VAL A 420 14.90 -33.41 17.30
CA VAL A 420 14.08 -34.13 16.31
C VAL A 420 14.91 -34.50 15.08
N ILE A 421 15.67 -33.54 14.56
CA ILE A 421 16.50 -33.75 13.38
C ILE A 421 17.59 -34.78 13.67
N LEU A 422 18.29 -34.64 14.81
CA LEU A 422 19.38 -35.53 15.18
C LEU A 422 18.94 -36.98 15.43
N GLU A 423 17.75 -37.20 15.99
CA GLU A 423 17.25 -38.57 16.18
C GLU A 423 17.03 -39.30 14.84
N ARG A 424 16.73 -38.55 13.77
CA ARG A 424 16.59 -39.13 12.43
C ARG A 424 17.92 -39.30 11.70
N VAL A 425 18.83 -38.32 11.81
CA VAL A 425 20.14 -38.35 11.16
C VAL A 425 21.10 -39.30 11.88
N LEU A 426 21.04 -39.34 13.21
CA LEU A 426 21.91 -40.12 14.11
C LEU A 426 21.09 -41.01 15.06
N PRO A 427 20.46 -42.09 14.58
CA PRO A 427 19.67 -42.99 15.44
C PRO A 427 20.49 -43.50 16.63
N GLY A 428 19.91 -43.51 17.83
CA GLY A 428 20.58 -43.95 19.06
C GLY A 428 21.52 -42.94 19.70
N LEU A 429 21.41 -41.65 19.34
CA LEU A 429 22.11 -40.57 20.04
C LEU A 429 21.64 -40.49 21.52
N PRO A 430 22.56 -40.37 22.50
CA PRO A 430 22.18 -40.23 23.92
C PRO A 430 21.29 -39.01 24.15
N ALA A 431 20.51 -39.03 25.24
CA ALA A 431 19.49 -38.01 25.53
C ALA A 431 20.06 -36.60 25.71
N GLU A 432 21.29 -36.48 26.20
CA GLU A 432 22.04 -35.22 26.29
C GLU A 432 23.48 -35.46 25.85
N LEU A 433 24.11 -34.44 25.27
CA LEU A 433 25.53 -34.44 24.88
C LEU A 433 26.35 -33.71 25.95
N ALA A 434 26.51 -34.36 27.11
CA ALA A 434 27.10 -33.74 28.29
C ALA A 434 28.62 -33.97 28.41
N SER A 435 29.20 -34.81 27.56
CA SER A 435 30.63 -35.15 27.59
C SER A 435 31.30 -35.10 26.21
N ALA A 436 32.63 -34.90 26.21
CA ALA A 436 33.43 -34.87 25.00
C ALA A 436 33.33 -36.17 24.18
N PRO A 437 33.38 -37.39 24.76
CA PRO A 437 33.20 -38.62 24.00
C PRO A 437 31.81 -38.75 23.36
N GLU A 438 30.76 -38.18 23.96
CA GLU A 438 29.41 -38.18 23.37
C GLU A 438 29.32 -37.27 22.15
N LEU A 439 29.83 -36.04 22.25
CA LEU A 439 29.89 -35.11 21.13
C LEU A 439 30.80 -35.66 20.01
N GLU A 440 31.97 -36.21 20.36
CA GLU A 440 32.88 -36.84 19.40
C GLU A 440 32.19 -37.94 18.59
N ARG A 441 31.46 -38.85 19.27
CA ARG A 441 30.70 -39.90 18.59
C ARG A 441 29.64 -39.33 17.65
N GLY A 442 28.96 -38.24 18.04
CA GLY A 442 28.00 -37.56 17.16
C GLY A 442 28.67 -37.01 15.90
N LEU A 443 29.79 -36.29 16.08
CA LEU A 443 30.55 -35.67 14.98
C LEU A 443 31.14 -36.71 14.02
N VAL A 444 31.74 -37.78 14.54
CA VAL A 444 32.28 -38.89 13.74
C VAL A 444 31.17 -39.53 12.92
N ARG A 445 30.01 -39.83 13.53
CA ARG A 445 28.90 -40.44 12.81
C ARG A 445 28.33 -39.52 11.71
N LEU A 446 28.33 -38.20 11.90
CA LEU A 446 27.96 -37.26 10.83
C LEU A 446 28.99 -37.25 9.71
N ALA A 447 30.28 -37.24 10.04
CA ALA A 447 31.35 -37.31 9.05
C ALA A 447 31.24 -38.62 8.23
N ASP A 448 31.07 -39.76 8.89
CA ASP A 448 30.88 -41.06 8.23
C ASP A 448 29.62 -41.05 7.34
N ALA A 449 28.50 -40.49 7.81
CA ALA A 449 27.26 -40.37 7.02
C ALA A 449 27.43 -39.46 5.79
N ALA A 450 28.32 -38.47 5.87
CA ALA A 450 28.70 -37.60 4.76
C ALA A 450 29.80 -38.19 3.86
N GLY A 451 30.31 -39.40 4.16
CA GLY A 451 31.38 -40.04 3.42
C GLY A 451 32.76 -39.41 3.65
N LEU A 452 32.94 -38.68 4.75
CA LEU A 452 34.21 -38.08 5.14
C LEU A 452 35.06 -39.07 5.94
N ALA A 453 36.37 -38.91 5.90
CA ALA A 453 37.29 -39.76 6.64
C ALA A 453 37.18 -39.52 8.15
N THR A 454 37.17 -40.60 8.93
CA THR A 454 37.22 -40.53 10.39
C THR A 454 38.55 -39.91 10.84
N PRO A 455 38.55 -38.89 11.71
CA PRO A 455 39.79 -38.26 12.16
C PRO A 455 40.60 -39.19 13.06
N VAL A 456 41.92 -38.97 13.06
CA VAL A 456 42.88 -39.64 13.96
C VAL A 456 42.84 -39.02 15.36
N ASP A 457 42.55 -37.73 15.42
CA ASP A 457 42.49 -36.97 16.68
C ASP A 457 41.24 -37.33 17.49
N ARG A 458 41.31 -37.17 18.81
CA ARG A 458 40.20 -37.41 19.76
C ARG A 458 39.80 -36.11 20.44
N LEU A 459 38.52 -35.99 20.79
CA LEU A 459 38.03 -34.84 21.56
C LEU A 459 38.15 -35.16 23.05
N ALA A 460 39.10 -34.53 23.74
CA ALA A 460 39.40 -34.75 25.14
C ALA A 460 38.49 -33.95 26.09
N ALA A 461 38.08 -32.72 25.71
CA ALA A 461 37.16 -31.90 26.49
C ALA A 461 36.13 -31.16 25.62
N LEU A 462 35.02 -30.75 26.25
CA LEU A 462 34.03 -29.84 25.66
C LEU A 462 34.51 -28.38 25.67
N ASP A 463 35.81 -28.14 25.91
CA ASP A 463 36.39 -26.82 25.75
C ASP A 463 36.19 -26.35 24.30
N ARG A 464 35.70 -25.14 24.16
CA ARG A 464 35.24 -24.56 22.91
C ARG A 464 36.38 -24.42 21.90
N ARG A 465 37.60 -24.13 22.35
CA ARG A 465 38.78 -24.09 21.48
C ARG A 465 39.11 -25.48 20.95
N GLU A 466 38.99 -26.49 21.81
CA GLU A 466 39.24 -27.87 21.45
C GLU A 466 38.20 -28.39 20.45
N VAL A 467 36.92 -28.15 20.72
CA VAL A 467 35.83 -28.47 19.79
C VAL A 467 36.05 -27.78 18.44
N GLN A 468 36.39 -26.49 18.41
CA GLN A 468 36.64 -25.76 17.16
C GLN A 468 37.80 -26.35 16.36
N ARG A 469 38.91 -26.70 17.01
CA ARG A 469 40.06 -27.33 16.34
C ARG A 469 39.72 -28.70 15.80
N PHE A 470 38.99 -29.48 16.59
CA PHE A 470 38.50 -30.79 16.18
C PHE A 470 37.60 -30.68 14.94
N LEU A 471 36.69 -29.70 14.89
CA LEU A 471 35.89 -29.39 13.71
C LEU A 471 36.75 -28.96 12.52
N GLY A 472 37.74 -28.07 12.75
CA GLY A 472 38.66 -27.61 11.71
C GLY A 472 39.48 -28.73 11.09
N SER A 473 39.89 -29.71 11.89
CA SER A 473 40.62 -30.91 11.45
C SER A 473 39.70 -31.91 10.72
N MET A 474 38.57 -32.26 11.33
CA MET A 474 37.65 -33.28 10.82
C MET A 474 36.96 -32.86 9.50
N PHE A 475 36.61 -31.58 9.35
CA PHE A 475 35.82 -31.07 8.22
C PHE A 475 36.62 -30.15 7.29
N ASP A 476 37.95 -30.10 7.43
CA ASP A 476 38.88 -29.25 6.65
C ASP A 476 38.51 -27.74 6.61
N LEU A 477 37.88 -27.24 7.67
CA LEU A 477 37.39 -25.86 7.73
C LEU A 477 38.52 -24.83 7.95
N ALA A 478 39.75 -25.29 8.17
CA ALA A 478 40.90 -24.42 8.37
C ALA A 478 41.26 -23.65 7.10
N ALA A 479 41.16 -24.27 5.92
CA ALA A 479 41.38 -23.60 4.64
C ALA A 479 40.29 -22.56 4.37
N ASP A 480 39.03 -22.94 4.57
CA ASP A 480 37.87 -22.06 4.47
C ASP A 480 38.00 -20.83 5.37
N ALA A 481 38.39 -21.03 6.63
CA ALA A 481 38.58 -19.94 7.58
C ALA A 481 39.68 -18.95 7.14
N ARG A 482 40.72 -19.41 6.46
CA ARG A 482 41.78 -18.53 5.92
C ARG A 482 41.32 -17.76 4.68
N LEU A 483 40.43 -18.34 3.87
CA LEU A 483 39.96 -17.76 2.61
C LEU A 483 38.73 -16.84 2.78
N PHE A 484 37.82 -17.18 3.69
CA PHE A 484 36.49 -16.54 3.79
C PHE A 484 36.33 -15.62 5.00
N VAL A 485 37.34 -15.50 5.86
CA VAL A 485 37.36 -14.53 6.98
C VAL A 485 38.44 -13.49 6.74
N ARG A 486 38.04 -12.22 6.64
CA ARG A 486 39.00 -11.12 6.49
C ARG A 486 39.55 -10.70 7.86
N ALA A 487 40.75 -10.10 7.87
CA ALA A 487 41.42 -9.70 9.11
C ALA A 487 40.61 -8.68 9.91
N GLU A 488 39.88 -7.80 9.23
CA GLU A 488 39.04 -6.75 9.83
C GLU A 488 37.80 -7.34 10.51
N GLU A 489 37.36 -8.54 10.10
CA GLU A 489 36.16 -9.20 10.63
C GLU A 489 36.41 -9.84 12.01
N LEU A 490 37.67 -10.13 12.34
CA LEU A 490 38.05 -10.69 13.63
C LEU A 490 37.69 -9.79 14.81
N GLY A 491 37.72 -8.46 14.61
CA GLY A 491 37.48 -7.49 15.66
C GLY A 491 36.04 -7.48 16.21
N TYR A 492 35.07 -7.94 15.41
CA TYR A 492 33.66 -7.98 15.82
C TYR A 492 33.08 -9.39 15.88
N LEU A 493 33.61 -10.37 15.12
CA LEU A 493 33.17 -11.78 15.22
C LEU A 493 33.78 -12.52 16.41
N VAL A 494 34.99 -12.12 16.84
CA VAL A 494 35.71 -12.72 17.97
C VAL A 494 36.33 -11.62 18.82
N ALA A 495 35.47 -10.76 19.36
CA ALA A 495 35.88 -9.70 20.29
C ALA A 495 36.36 -10.33 21.62
N ASN A 496 37.56 -9.95 22.08
CA ASN A 496 38.18 -10.44 23.32
C ASN A 496 38.41 -11.97 23.36
N PRO A 497 39.28 -12.53 22.48
CA PRO A 497 39.53 -13.97 22.45
C PRO A 497 40.16 -14.46 23.77
N PRO A 498 39.87 -15.72 24.19
CA PRO A 498 40.50 -16.30 25.38
C PRO A 498 42.04 -16.29 25.32
N PRO A 499 42.73 -16.26 26.49
CA PRO A 499 44.18 -16.34 26.55
C PRO A 499 44.73 -17.57 25.80
N GLY A 500 45.78 -17.38 24.99
CA GLY A 500 46.46 -18.46 24.27
C GLY A 500 45.91 -18.78 22.87
N TRP A 501 44.85 -18.13 22.39
CA TRP A 501 44.37 -18.26 21.01
C TRP A 501 45.29 -17.53 20.01
N ASN A 502 45.84 -18.29 19.06
CA ASN A 502 46.68 -17.75 17.98
C ASN A 502 45.82 -17.17 16.82
N ALA A 503 46.46 -16.64 15.77
CA ALA A 503 45.74 -16.03 14.65
C ALA A 503 44.85 -17.01 13.87
N GLU A 504 45.24 -18.29 13.80
CA GLU A 504 44.46 -19.33 13.12
C GLU A 504 43.26 -19.75 13.96
N ASP A 505 43.43 -19.93 15.28
CA ASP A 505 42.36 -20.21 16.23
C ASP A 505 41.25 -19.14 16.11
N ARG A 506 41.64 -17.85 16.03
CA ARG A 506 40.70 -16.73 15.89
C ARG A 506 39.97 -16.72 14.54
N ARG A 507 40.67 -17.03 13.44
CA ARG A 507 40.06 -17.11 12.11
C ARG A 507 39.07 -18.26 12.01
N LEU A 508 39.44 -19.44 12.51
CA LEU A 508 38.57 -20.60 12.52
C LEU A 508 37.32 -20.35 13.38
N ALA A 509 37.48 -19.79 14.57
CA ALA A 509 36.35 -19.41 15.40
C ALA A 509 35.44 -18.37 14.72
N ALA A 510 36.01 -17.35 14.09
CA ALA A 510 35.25 -16.36 13.33
C ALA A 510 34.49 -16.98 12.17
N TYR A 511 35.09 -17.95 11.47
CA TYR A 511 34.44 -18.69 10.39
C TYR A 511 33.28 -19.53 10.90
N LEU A 512 33.46 -20.26 12.00
CA LEU A 512 32.41 -21.09 12.61
C LEU A 512 31.23 -20.24 13.10
N VAL A 513 31.48 -19.02 13.59
CA VAL A 513 30.42 -18.03 13.92
C VAL A 513 29.74 -17.51 12.67
N LYS A 514 30.52 -17.09 11.67
CA LYS A 514 30.01 -16.53 10.41
C LYS A 514 29.17 -17.53 9.61
N SER A 515 29.52 -18.81 9.69
CA SER A 515 28.80 -19.93 9.05
C SER A 515 27.61 -20.43 9.88
N GLY A 516 27.44 -19.94 11.12
CA GLY A 516 26.37 -20.39 12.02
C GLY A 516 26.60 -21.77 12.64
N LEU A 517 27.76 -22.40 12.42
CA LEU A 517 28.09 -23.71 13.01
C LEU A 517 28.28 -23.64 14.53
N LEU A 518 28.74 -22.52 15.06
CA LEU A 518 28.81 -22.23 16.49
C LEU A 518 28.32 -20.80 16.74
N ALA A 519 27.53 -20.58 17.80
CA ALA A 519 27.08 -19.24 18.17
C ALA A 519 28.24 -18.26 18.42
N ALA A 520 28.03 -16.95 18.31
CA ALA A 520 29.04 -16.00 18.79
C ALA A 520 29.15 -16.11 20.33
N PRO A 521 30.36 -16.02 20.91
CA PRO A 521 30.46 -15.86 22.37
C PRO A 521 29.75 -14.56 22.79
N PRO A 522 28.87 -14.56 23.81
CA PRO A 522 28.17 -13.36 24.24
C PRO A 522 29.15 -12.28 24.74
N ALA A 523 28.82 -11.00 24.50
CA ALA A 523 29.69 -9.87 24.80
C ALA A 523 29.83 -9.64 26.32
N ALA A 524 31.07 -9.80 26.81
CA ALA A 524 31.63 -9.39 28.11
C ALA A 524 31.04 -10.00 29.41
N ASP A 525 31.92 -10.13 30.40
CA ASP A 525 31.69 -10.44 31.83
C ASP A 525 31.37 -11.90 32.25
N ALA A 526 32.38 -12.80 32.18
CA ALA A 526 32.73 -13.83 33.20
C ALA A 526 33.59 -14.98 32.61
N THR A 527 34.73 -15.26 33.26
CA THR A 527 35.95 -15.89 32.70
C THR A 527 36.10 -17.42 32.86
N SER A 528 35.06 -18.21 33.14
CA SER A 528 35.23 -19.68 33.25
C SER A 528 34.06 -20.56 32.83
N ALA A 529 32.80 -20.16 33.05
CA ALA A 529 31.63 -20.96 32.64
C ALA A 529 31.34 -20.92 31.12
N ARG A 530 32.02 -20.06 30.36
CA ARG A 530 31.73 -19.72 28.95
C ARG A 530 32.73 -20.29 27.94
N ALA A 531 33.72 -21.04 28.42
CA ALA A 531 34.72 -21.71 27.59
C ALA A 531 34.30 -23.13 27.19
N VAL A 532 33.17 -23.64 27.67
CA VAL A 532 32.71 -25.01 27.45
C VAL A 532 31.46 -24.98 26.57
N VAL A 533 31.40 -25.85 25.56
CA VAL A 533 30.21 -26.07 24.73
C VAL A 533 29.15 -26.74 25.58
N THR A 534 28.00 -26.09 25.75
CA THR A 534 26.86 -26.65 26.49
C THR A 534 26.20 -27.79 25.71
N PRO A 535 25.46 -28.71 26.37
CA PRO A 535 24.74 -29.77 25.65
C PRO A 535 23.80 -29.25 24.56
N ARG A 536 23.15 -28.10 24.78
CA ARG A 536 22.30 -27.44 23.78
C ARG A 536 23.10 -26.93 22.58
N GLU A 537 24.22 -26.24 22.82
CA GLU A 537 25.10 -25.78 21.73
C GLU A 537 25.69 -26.97 20.97
N ALA A 538 25.96 -28.09 21.63
CA ALA A 538 26.43 -29.32 21.00
C ALA A 538 25.38 -29.91 20.05
N GLU A 539 24.10 -29.96 20.44
CA GLU A 539 23.01 -30.40 19.56
C GLU A 539 22.80 -29.42 18.39
N GLU A 540 22.78 -28.12 18.66
CA GLU A 540 22.67 -27.09 17.61
C GLU A 540 23.84 -27.19 16.61
N LEU A 541 25.08 -27.40 17.08
CA LEU A 541 26.27 -27.63 16.26
C LEU A 541 26.08 -28.84 15.32
N LEU A 542 25.65 -29.99 15.86
CA LEU A 542 25.46 -31.19 15.05
C LEU A 542 24.41 -30.98 13.94
N VAL A 543 23.35 -30.22 14.21
CA VAL A 543 22.31 -29.92 13.20
C VAL A 543 22.81 -28.95 12.14
N HIS A 544 23.50 -27.88 12.53
CA HIS A 544 24.10 -26.96 11.56
C HIS A 544 25.14 -27.67 10.70
N LEU A 545 25.93 -28.59 11.26
CA LEU A 545 26.83 -29.45 10.49
C LEU A 545 26.06 -30.38 9.55
N ALA A 546 24.98 -31.02 10.01
CA ALA A 546 24.17 -31.88 9.15
C ALA A 546 23.55 -31.10 7.97
N LEU A 547 23.15 -29.84 8.18
CA LEU A 547 22.73 -28.92 7.12
C LEU A 547 23.89 -28.55 6.17
N PHE A 548 25.05 -28.21 6.74
CA PHE A 548 26.26 -27.86 5.99
C PHE A 548 26.74 -29.01 5.09
N LEU A 549 26.73 -30.23 5.62
CA LEU A 549 27.09 -31.48 4.95
C LEU A 549 25.98 -32.03 4.05
N ARG A 550 24.84 -31.33 3.92
CA ARG A 550 23.68 -31.74 3.10
C ARG A 550 23.05 -33.08 3.50
N LEU A 551 23.27 -33.53 4.74
CA LEU A 551 22.58 -34.68 5.33
C LEU A 551 21.15 -34.32 5.73
N VAL A 552 20.93 -33.04 6.04
CA VAL A 552 19.62 -32.43 6.24
C VAL A 552 19.46 -31.35 5.19
N GLU A 553 18.30 -31.32 4.56
CA GLU A 553 17.92 -30.24 3.66
C GLU A 553 16.87 -29.37 4.35
N ARG A 554 17.07 -28.05 4.33
CA ARG A 554 16.08 -27.06 4.75
C ARG A 554 15.57 -26.34 3.51
N ARG A 555 14.26 -26.41 3.27
CA ARG A 555 13.58 -25.67 2.20
C ARG A 555 12.64 -24.63 2.80
N GLU A 556 12.61 -23.46 2.19
CA GLU A 556 11.55 -22.49 2.41
C GLU A 556 10.49 -22.69 1.33
N ALA A 557 9.23 -22.84 1.73
CA ALA A 557 8.13 -23.08 0.82
C ALA A 557 6.85 -22.41 1.34
N SER A 558 5.92 -22.08 0.45
CA SER A 558 4.59 -21.63 0.86
C SER A 558 3.62 -22.81 0.92
N PHE A 559 2.93 -22.99 2.05
CA PHE A 559 1.91 -24.02 2.19
C PHE A 559 0.84 -23.87 1.09
N SER A 560 0.28 -24.96 0.58
CA SER A 560 -0.84 -24.90 -0.38
C SER A 560 -2.04 -25.65 0.15
N LYS A 561 -1.88 -26.93 0.48
CA LYS A 561 -2.97 -27.79 0.98
C LYS A 561 -2.38 -29.06 1.60
N VAL A 562 -3.25 -29.87 2.21
CA VAL A 562 -2.97 -31.29 2.46
C VAL A 562 -3.86 -32.10 1.54
N ALA A 563 -3.25 -32.92 0.67
CA ALA A 563 -3.99 -33.84 -0.19
C ALA A 563 -4.39 -35.10 0.61
N GLU A 564 -5.63 -35.56 0.40
CA GLU A 564 -6.38 -36.58 1.14
C GLU A 564 -6.97 -36.12 2.50
N SER A 565 -8.28 -36.35 2.64
CA SER A 565 -9.12 -35.79 3.71
C SER A 565 -8.94 -36.50 5.04
N SER A 566 -7.95 -36.09 5.81
CA SER A 566 -8.06 -36.00 7.27
C SER A 566 -6.85 -35.23 7.77
N GLY A 567 -7.05 -34.08 8.44
CA GLY A 567 -6.02 -33.32 9.15
C GLY A 567 -5.44 -34.08 10.35
N VAL A 568 -4.97 -35.30 10.09
CA VAL A 568 -4.47 -36.31 11.02
C VAL A 568 -3.12 -36.76 10.49
N VAL A 569 -2.12 -36.61 11.33
CA VAL A 569 -0.73 -37.01 11.08
C VAL A 569 -0.66 -38.50 10.75
N GLY A 570 0.12 -38.87 9.73
CA GLY A 570 0.33 -40.26 9.30
C GLY A 570 -0.53 -40.74 8.13
N ARG A 571 -1.39 -39.90 7.55
CA ARG A 571 -2.07 -40.14 6.26
C ARG A 571 -2.22 -38.81 5.50
N GLY A 572 -1.81 -38.79 4.25
CA GLY A 572 -1.91 -37.62 3.37
C GLY A 572 -0.55 -36.99 3.01
N GLU A 573 -0.63 -35.99 2.14
CA GLU A 573 0.53 -35.34 1.53
C GLU A 573 0.49 -33.83 1.75
N LEU A 574 1.55 -33.29 2.34
CA LEU A 574 1.78 -31.85 2.43
C LEU A 574 2.14 -31.33 1.05
N VAL A 575 1.26 -30.51 0.48
CA VAL A 575 1.51 -29.80 -0.78
C VAL A 575 1.94 -28.39 -0.45
N ALA A 576 3.12 -28.00 -0.92
CA ALA A 576 3.68 -26.67 -0.78
C ALA A 576 4.22 -26.16 -2.12
N ARG A 577 4.59 -24.88 -2.22
CA ARG A 577 5.25 -24.31 -3.40
C ARG A 577 6.64 -23.81 -3.04
N ASP A 578 7.62 -24.33 -3.75
CA ASP A 578 9.04 -23.97 -3.65
C ASP A 578 9.44 -23.31 -4.98
N ASN A 579 9.77 -22.02 -4.94
CA ASN A 579 10.12 -21.21 -6.12
C ASN A 579 9.09 -21.30 -7.28
N GLY A 580 7.80 -21.39 -6.94
CA GLY A 580 6.70 -21.47 -7.90
C GLY A 580 6.38 -22.87 -8.42
N ALA A 581 7.20 -23.88 -8.12
CA ALA A 581 6.91 -25.28 -8.42
C ALA A 581 6.17 -25.95 -7.25
N GLU A 582 5.21 -26.84 -7.55
CA GLU A 582 4.56 -27.65 -6.50
C GLU A 582 5.53 -28.72 -5.97
N LEU A 583 5.59 -28.80 -4.64
CA LEU A 583 6.35 -29.76 -3.86
C LEU A 583 5.37 -30.63 -3.08
N HIS A 584 5.53 -31.93 -3.20
CA HIS A 584 4.65 -32.96 -2.69
C HIS A 584 5.42 -33.82 -1.68
N LEU A 585 5.02 -33.76 -0.40
CA LEU A 585 5.74 -34.42 0.69
C LEU A 585 4.79 -35.28 1.53
N ALA A 586 5.07 -36.58 1.60
CA ALA A 586 4.34 -37.48 2.50
C ALA A 586 4.47 -37.00 3.96
N ILE A 587 3.35 -36.94 4.68
CA ILE A 587 3.32 -36.56 6.09
C ILE A 587 3.60 -37.81 6.94
N PRO A 588 4.79 -37.94 7.57
CA PRO A 588 5.10 -39.12 8.36
C PRO A 588 4.30 -39.13 9.67
N ALA A 589 4.12 -40.33 10.26
CA ALA A 589 3.37 -40.50 11.50
C ALA A 589 4.04 -39.82 12.71
N ASP A 590 5.33 -39.54 12.65
CA ASP A 590 6.16 -38.96 13.71
C ASP A 590 6.63 -37.52 13.38
N LEU A 591 5.88 -36.81 12.53
CA LEU A 591 6.19 -35.42 12.18
C LEU A 591 6.23 -34.53 13.42
N ALA A 592 7.33 -33.77 13.58
CA ALA A 592 7.40 -32.70 14.56
C ALA A 592 7.02 -31.36 13.92
N THR A 593 6.28 -30.54 14.66
CA THR A 593 5.87 -29.22 14.19
C THR A 593 6.25 -28.11 15.17
N PHE A 594 6.64 -26.97 14.61
CA PHE A 594 7.13 -25.80 15.33
C PHE A 594 6.48 -24.53 14.79
N ARG A 595 6.30 -23.53 15.65
CA ARG A 595 5.90 -22.17 15.27
C ARG A 595 6.96 -21.19 15.72
N THR A 596 7.27 -20.21 14.87
CA THR A 596 8.15 -19.09 15.25
C THR A 596 7.34 -17.81 15.28
N GLU A 597 7.30 -17.16 16.45
CA GLU A 597 6.60 -15.89 16.68
C GLU A 597 7.58 -14.91 17.34
N ALA A 598 7.74 -13.72 16.76
CA ALA A 598 8.67 -12.69 17.24
C ALA A 598 10.12 -13.21 17.50
N GLY A 599 10.58 -14.15 16.67
CA GLY A 599 11.92 -14.76 16.76
C GLY A 599 12.05 -15.89 17.79
N ALA A 600 10.98 -16.26 18.50
CA ALA A 600 10.97 -17.38 19.43
C ALA A 600 10.27 -18.60 18.82
N MET A 601 11.00 -19.71 18.68
CA MET A 601 10.47 -20.99 18.21
C MET A 601 9.82 -21.78 19.36
N ARG A 602 8.65 -22.37 19.10
CA ARG A 602 7.89 -23.18 20.07
C ARG A 602 7.33 -24.44 19.40
N PRO A 603 7.47 -25.63 20.02
CA PRO A 603 6.82 -26.84 19.51
C PRO A 603 5.29 -26.76 19.71
N GLY A 604 4.53 -27.36 18.78
CA GLY A 604 3.08 -27.50 18.91
C GLY A 604 2.40 -27.72 17.56
N ASP A 605 1.12 -28.11 17.60
CA ASP A 605 0.27 -28.24 16.40
C ASP A 605 0.36 -26.99 15.53
N LEU A 606 0.19 -27.09 14.22
CA LEU A 606 0.11 -25.95 13.30
C LEU A 606 -1.35 -25.78 12.85
N VAL A 607 -1.77 -24.53 12.76
CA VAL A 607 -2.98 -24.14 12.03
C VAL A 607 -2.47 -23.44 10.79
N LEU A 608 -2.59 -24.12 9.65
CA LEU A 608 -2.05 -23.68 8.37
C LEU A 608 -3.15 -23.15 7.47
N GLU A 609 -2.84 -22.07 6.78
CA GLU A 609 -3.60 -21.53 5.66
C GLU A 609 -2.72 -21.48 4.42
N ALA A 610 -3.26 -21.80 3.24
CA ALA A 610 -2.50 -21.76 1.99
C ALA A 610 -1.76 -20.42 1.89
N GLY A 611 -0.47 -20.42 1.60
CA GLY A 611 0.40 -19.25 1.59
C GLY A 611 1.21 -19.00 2.85
N ASP A 612 0.97 -19.72 3.94
CA ASP A 612 1.85 -19.68 5.11
C ASP A 612 3.27 -20.05 4.73
N THR A 613 4.26 -19.28 5.22
CA THR A 613 5.67 -19.59 5.04
C THR A 613 6.04 -20.75 5.95
N LEU A 614 6.55 -21.81 5.33
CA LEU A 614 7.04 -23.00 6.01
C LEU A 614 8.54 -23.14 5.81
N HIS A 615 9.25 -23.50 6.86
CA HIS A 615 10.57 -24.11 6.76
C HIS A 615 10.44 -25.63 6.92
N LEU A 616 10.71 -26.34 5.84
CA LEU A 616 10.59 -27.79 5.72
C LEU A 616 11.96 -28.41 5.93
N TYR A 617 12.07 -29.33 6.90
CA TYR A 617 13.29 -30.07 7.18
C TYR A 617 13.16 -31.48 6.63
N LEU A 618 14.07 -31.86 5.73
CA LEU A 618 14.06 -33.12 5.00
C LEU A 618 15.33 -33.92 5.33
N VAL A 619 15.18 -35.23 5.54
CA VAL A 619 16.29 -36.18 5.71
C VAL A 619 16.09 -37.33 4.73
N GLY A 620 17.05 -37.55 3.84
CA GLY A 620 16.92 -38.56 2.77
C GLY A 620 15.71 -38.32 1.85
N GLY A 621 15.29 -37.07 1.67
CA GLY A 621 14.10 -36.68 0.89
C GLY A 621 12.76 -36.82 1.64
N GLY A 622 12.75 -37.41 2.84
CA GLY A 622 11.55 -37.51 3.68
C GLY A 622 11.41 -36.33 4.62
N LEU A 623 10.18 -35.83 4.80
CA LEU A 623 9.86 -34.77 5.75
C LEU A 623 10.07 -35.27 7.20
N VAL A 624 10.74 -34.47 8.03
CA VAL A 624 10.96 -34.80 9.47
C VAL A 624 10.43 -33.74 10.42
N ALA A 625 10.48 -32.47 10.01
CA ALA A 625 9.93 -31.37 10.78
C ALA A 625 9.40 -30.25 9.88
N VAL A 626 8.38 -29.55 10.37
CA VAL A 626 7.83 -28.35 9.74
C VAL A 626 7.85 -27.22 10.76
N GLU A 627 8.45 -26.10 10.40
CA GLU A 627 8.33 -24.85 11.13
C GLU A 627 7.41 -23.89 10.35
N GLN A 628 6.38 -23.36 11.01
CA GLN A 628 5.55 -22.28 10.50
C GLN A 628 6.07 -20.95 11.01
N GLU A 629 6.39 -20.02 10.12
CA GLU A 629 6.64 -18.64 10.50
C GLU A 629 5.29 -17.93 10.68
N VAL A 630 4.99 -17.51 11.92
CA VAL A 630 3.75 -16.81 12.25
C VAL A 630 4.03 -15.32 12.24
N ASP A 631 3.45 -14.60 11.27
CA ASP A 631 3.48 -13.14 11.28
C ASP A 631 2.69 -12.63 12.49
N ALA A 632 3.40 -12.03 13.45
CA ALA A 632 2.84 -11.46 14.67
C ALA A 632 1.80 -10.34 14.40
N ARG A 633 1.65 -9.87 13.15
CA ARG A 633 0.73 -8.78 12.76
C ARG A 633 -0.61 -9.22 12.19
N GLY A 634 -0.87 -10.52 11.95
CA GLY A 634 -2.23 -10.99 11.64
C GLY A 634 -2.34 -12.31 10.88
N THR A 635 -3.57 -12.67 10.48
CA THR A 635 -3.90 -13.92 9.77
C THR A 635 -4.36 -13.71 8.32
N SER A 636 -4.42 -12.47 7.79
CA SER A 636 -5.00 -12.15 6.47
C SER A 636 -4.01 -12.02 5.31
N PHE A 637 -4.49 -12.08 4.06
CA PHE A 637 -3.68 -11.91 2.83
C PHE A 637 -2.92 -10.57 2.79
N ASP A 638 -3.41 -9.55 3.48
CA ASP A 638 -2.84 -8.21 3.52
C ASP A 638 -1.90 -7.94 4.71
N ARG A 639 -1.65 -8.93 5.58
CA ARG A 639 -0.89 -8.77 6.84
C ARG A 639 0.57 -8.34 6.66
N THR A 640 1.19 -8.75 5.56
CA THR A 640 2.62 -8.50 5.29
C THR A 640 2.93 -7.04 4.96
N HIS A 641 1.91 -6.19 4.79
CA HIS A 641 2.11 -4.77 4.49
C HIS A 641 2.15 -3.92 5.76
N ASN A 642 3.06 -2.94 5.82
CA ASN A 642 3.21 -2.06 7.00
C ASN A 642 1.99 -1.16 7.27
N LEU A 643 1.10 -0.97 6.28
CA LEU A 643 -0.16 -0.23 6.43
C LEU A 643 -1.34 -1.12 6.88
N SER A 644 -1.14 -2.43 7.06
CA SER A 644 -2.19 -3.36 7.48
C SER A 644 -2.71 -3.06 8.89
N SER A 645 -1.88 -2.44 9.74
CA SER A 645 -2.21 -1.97 11.08
C SER A 645 -1.63 -0.57 11.31
N TRP A 646 -2.30 0.21 12.17
CA TRP A 646 -1.85 1.55 12.50
C TRP A 646 -2.36 2.01 13.87
N THR A 647 -1.60 2.91 14.47
CA THR A 647 -2.01 3.66 15.67
C THR A 647 -1.89 5.15 15.38
N ARG A 648 -2.85 5.95 15.84
CA ARG A 648 -2.84 7.40 15.66
C ARG A 648 -3.38 8.10 16.90
N PHE A 649 -2.59 9.00 17.47
CA PHE A 649 -3.04 9.89 18.53
C PHE A 649 -3.54 11.21 17.93
N ARG A 650 -4.64 11.74 18.47
CA ARG A 650 -5.15 13.08 18.18
C ARG A 650 -5.48 13.78 19.48
N SER A 651 -4.89 14.95 19.71
CA SER A 651 -5.26 15.77 20.87
C SER A 651 -6.70 16.27 20.73
N ASP A 652 -7.31 16.70 21.83
CA ASP A 652 -8.65 17.30 21.79
C ASP A 652 -8.68 18.55 20.87
N SER A 653 -7.58 19.30 20.78
CA SER A 653 -7.44 20.42 19.85
C SER A 653 -7.39 19.97 18.39
N ASP A 654 -6.68 18.89 18.07
CA ASP A 654 -6.59 18.38 16.69
C ASP A 654 -7.96 17.92 16.19
N LEU A 655 -8.69 17.17 17.02
CA LEU A 655 -10.04 16.72 16.66
C LEU A 655 -11.01 17.90 16.55
N ARG A 656 -10.94 18.89 17.46
CA ARG A 656 -11.75 20.11 17.33
C ARG A 656 -11.48 20.84 16.01
N ALA A 657 -10.22 21.02 15.62
CA ALA A 657 -9.87 21.64 14.35
C ALA A 657 -10.36 20.83 13.14
N SER A 658 -10.18 19.51 13.17
CA SER A 658 -10.65 18.60 12.13
C SER A 658 -12.18 18.65 11.98
N VAL A 659 -12.93 18.59 13.09
CA VAL A 659 -14.40 18.68 13.07
C VAL A 659 -14.84 20.07 12.63
N ALA A 660 -14.25 21.15 13.15
CA ALA A 660 -14.60 22.52 12.78
C ALA A 660 -14.37 22.83 11.30
N SER A 661 -13.37 22.20 10.66
CA SER A 661 -13.16 22.34 9.21
C SER A 661 -14.33 21.80 8.36
N ARG A 662 -15.16 20.93 8.94
CA ARG A 662 -16.31 20.28 8.28
C ARG A 662 -17.65 20.78 8.80
N LEU A 663 -17.71 21.12 10.08
CA LEU A 663 -18.88 21.65 10.78
C LEU A 663 -18.51 22.99 11.45
N PRO A 664 -18.31 24.08 10.70
CA PRO A 664 -17.82 25.35 11.26
C PRO A 664 -18.75 25.93 12.32
N GLY A 665 -18.31 26.08 13.58
CA GLY A 665 -19.16 26.55 14.68
C GLY A 665 -19.79 25.45 15.53
N PHE A 666 -19.61 24.17 15.17
CA PHE A 666 -19.90 23.05 16.06
C PHE A 666 -18.75 22.90 17.06
N GLU A 667 -19.04 23.00 18.36
CA GLU A 667 -18.03 22.88 19.40
C GLU A 667 -17.84 21.43 19.88
N PHE A 668 -17.05 20.66 19.13
CA PHE A 668 -16.79 19.25 19.42
C PHE A 668 -16.26 18.99 20.85
N ARG A 669 -16.89 18.04 21.55
CA ARG A 669 -16.50 17.55 22.89
C ARG A 669 -16.14 16.06 22.91
N SER A 670 -16.95 15.23 22.28
CA SER A 670 -16.80 13.77 22.24
C SER A 670 -17.56 13.18 21.05
N PHE A 671 -17.42 11.87 20.86
CA PHE A 671 -18.26 11.14 19.91
C PHE A 671 -18.56 9.74 20.43
N ASP A 672 -19.69 9.19 19.98
CA ASP A 672 -20.08 7.81 20.19
C ASP A 672 -20.11 7.07 18.85
N VAL A 673 -19.75 5.78 18.87
CA VAL A 673 -19.94 4.88 17.72
C VAL A 673 -21.37 4.34 17.75
N LEU A 674 -22.13 4.60 16.68
CA LEU A 674 -23.53 4.17 16.59
C LEU A 674 -23.71 2.88 15.79
N LEU A 675 -22.87 2.65 14.77
CA LEU A 675 -22.98 1.49 13.89
C LEU A 675 -21.61 0.94 13.50
N ARG A 676 -21.49 -0.39 13.55
CA ARG A 676 -20.41 -1.13 12.89
C ARG A 676 -20.97 -2.06 11.82
N GLY A 677 -20.28 -2.13 10.68
CA GLY A 677 -20.61 -3.04 9.59
C GLY A 677 -20.04 -4.44 9.78
N VAL A 678 -20.14 -5.29 8.75
CA VAL A 678 -19.76 -6.71 8.83
C VAL A 678 -18.26 -6.90 8.99
N SER A 679 -17.46 -5.94 8.54
CA SER A 679 -16.00 -5.97 8.70
C SER A 679 -15.55 -5.40 10.06
N GLY A 680 -16.49 -4.95 10.91
CA GLY A 680 -16.21 -4.19 12.12
C GLY A 680 -15.91 -2.70 11.89
N ARG A 681 -15.98 -2.20 10.64
CA ARG A 681 -15.78 -0.78 10.32
C ARG A 681 -16.86 0.08 10.94
N VAL A 682 -16.49 1.26 11.43
CA VAL A 682 -17.43 2.26 11.95
C VAL A 682 -18.16 2.92 10.80
N GLY A 683 -19.42 2.55 10.60
CA GLY A 683 -20.29 3.13 9.56
C GLY A 683 -20.98 4.42 9.98
N LYS A 684 -21.17 4.62 11.30
CA LYS A 684 -21.87 5.80 11.82
C LYS A 684 -21.35 6.19 13.21
N ILE A 685 -21.16 7.49 13.42
CA ILE A 685 -20.85 8.10 14.72
C ILE A 685 -21.84 9.22 15.04
N ARG A 686 -21.99 9.52 16.32
CA ARG A 686 -22.64 10.72 16.83
C ARG A 686 -21.59 11.62 17.46
N LEU A 687 -21.40 12.82 16.93
CA LEU A 687 -20.61 13.86 17.57
C LEU A 687 -21.45 14.56 18.63
N MET A 688 -20.84 14.90 19.76
CA MET A 688 -21.46 15.65 20.86
C MET A 688 -20.77 17.01 21.00
N GLY A 689 -21.58 18.07 21.02
CA GLY A 689 -21.17 19.46 21.10
C GLY A 689 -21.40 20.07 22.49
N ARG A 690 -21.51 21.40 22.56
CA ARG A 690 -21.97 22.12 23.77
C ARG A 690 -23.50 22.03 23.87
N ASP A 691 -24.05 22.21 25.06
CA ASP A 691 -25.50 22.42 25.28
C ASP A 691 -26.39 21.30 24.71
N ALA A 692 -25.91 20.05 24.77
CA ALA A 692 -26.56 18.85 24.21
C ALA A 692 -26.72 18.84 22.69
N GLU A 693 -26.02 19.71 21.95
CA GLU A 693 -25.95 19.65 20.49
C GLU A 693 -25.36 18.31 20.03
N THR A 694 -25.97 17.65 19.04
CA THR A 694 -25.43 16.42 18.45
C THR A 694 -25.53 16.45 16.93
N VAL A 695 -24.53 15.85 16.27
CA VAL A 695 -24.49 15.70 14.81
C VAL A 695 -24.09 14.28 14.46
N GLU A 696 -24.87 13.61 13.62
CA GLU A 696 -24.53 12.27 13.13
C GLU A 696 -23.70 12.36 11.85
N VAL A 697 -22.65 11.53 11.78
CA VAL A 697 -21.74 11.43 10.64
C VAL A 697 -21.67 9.97 10.20
N GLU A 698 -21.84 9.73 8.90
CA GLU A 698 -21.97 8.39 8.32
C GLU A 698 -20.95 8.14 7.20
N GLY A 699 -20.60 6.87 7.01
CA GLY A 699 -19.75 6.37 5.94
C GLY A 699 -18.34 6.95 5.92
N LEU A 700 -17.83 7.22 4.73
CA LEU A 700 -16.47 7.71 4.51
C LEU A 700 -16.19 9.04 5.22
N ALA A 701 -17.21 9.83 5.53
CA ALA A 701 -17.09 11.07 6.28
C ALA A 701 -16.56 10.85 7.71
N VAL A 702 -16.81 9.69 8.33
CA VAL A 702 -16.28 9.33 9.66
C VAL A 702 -14.75 9.43 9.66
N ARG A 703 -14.12 8.80 8.65
CA ARG A 703 -12.66 8.75 8.49
C ARG A 703 -12.05 10.14 8.46
N TRP A 704 -12.64 11.02 7.67
CA TRP A 704 -12.14 12.37 7.49
C TRP A 704 -12.39 13.21 8.74
N THR A 705 -13.59 13.16 9.30
CA THR A 705 -13.97 13.92 10.50
C THR A 705 -13.03 13.64 11.67
N LEU A 706 -12.69 12.37 11.90
CA LEU A 706 -11.78 11.95 12.97
C LEU A 706 -10.30 11.94 12.55
N ASP A 707 -9.98 12.29 11.30
CA ASP A 707 -8.65 12.24 10.71
C ASP A 707 -7.93 10.91 10.96
N VAL A 708 -8.54 9.81 10.48
CA VAL A 708 -7.98 8.45 10.57
C VAL A 708 -7.71 7.85 9.18
N PRO A 709 -6.82 6.84 9.05
CA PRO A 709 -6.54 6.21 7.76
C PRO A 709 -7.65 5.31 7.19
N ASP A 710 -8.45 4.69 8.06
CA ASP A 710 -9.56 3.79 7.74
C ASP A 710 -10.64 3.91 8.85
N THR A 711 -11.88 3.49 8.57
CA THR A 711 -12.97 3.40 9.56
C THR A 711 -12.93 2.13 10.41
N LEU A 712 -12.01 1.20 10.13
CA LEU A 712 -11.75 0.01 10.95
C LEU A 712 -10.82 0.36 12.12
N PHE A 713 -11.41 0.89 13.19
CA PHE A 713 -10.66 1.27 14.38
C PHE A 713 -11.43 1.05 15.69
N THR A 714 -10.64 0.99 16.76
CA THR A 714 -11.05 1.25 18.14
C THR A 714 -10.47 2.59 18.59
N ALA A 715 -11.16 3.27 19.50
CA ALA A 715 -10.73 4.57 20.04
C ALA A 715 -10.77 4.52 21.57
N ARG A 716 -9.72 5.03 22.21
CA ARG A 716 -9.63 5.18 23.66
C ARG A 716 -9.27 6.60 24.02
N ARG A 717 -9.99 7.22 24.96
CA ARG A 717 -9.61 8.51 25.51
C ARG A 717 -8.40 8.34 26.43
N LEU A 718 -7.38 9.19 26.25
CA LEU A 718 -6.19 9.23 27.08
C LEU A 718 -6.09 10.59 27.78
N THR A 719 -5.82 10.55 29.07
CA THR A 719 -5.63 11.73 29.93
C THR A 719 -4.29 11.57 30.66
N PRO A 720 -3.15 11.62 29.95
CA PRO A 720 -1.85 11.36 30.57
C PRO A 720 -1.50 12.43 31.60
N GLU A 721 -0.88 12.04 32.73
CA GLU A 721 -0.41 12.97 33.77
C GLU A 721 0.56 14.03 33.22
N LYS A 722 1.38 13.62 32.25
CA LYS A 722 2.29 14.50 31.49
C LYS A 722 1.95 14.38 30.01
N GLY A 723 1.25 15.38 29.47
CA GLY A 723 0.88 15.43 28.06
C GLY A 723 -0.45 16.16 27.83
N VAL A 724 -0.88 16.23 26.57
CA VAL A 724 -2.20 16.78 26.22
C VAL A 724 -3.25 15.66 26.20
N PRO A 725 -4.46 15.89 26.73
CA PRO A 725 -5.55 14.94 26.63
C PRO A 725 -6.00 14.78 25.17
N GLY A 726 -6.46 13.59 24.84
CA GLY A 726 -6.88 13.28 23.49
C GLY A 726 -7.34 11.84 23.32
N TRP A 727 -7.28 11.36 22.08
CA TRP A 727 -7.80 10.08 21.65
C TRP A 727 -6.71 9.25 20.99
N GLN A 728 -6.52 8.04 21.47
CA GLN A 728 -5.72 7.01 20.84
C GLN A 728 -6.61 6.15 19.96
N PHE A 729 -6.36 6.22 18.66
CA PHE A 729 -6.96 5.33 17.67
C PHE A 729 -6.00 4.17 17.38
N SER A 730 -6.55 2.97 17.33
CA SER A 730 -5.85 1.75 16.90
C SER A 730 -6.73 1.07 15.86
N GLY A 731 -6.18 0.81 14.69
CA GLY A 731 -6.95 0.31 13.56
C GLY A 731 -6.16 -0.57 12.61
N ARG A 732 -6.87 -1.07 11.61
CA ARG A 732 -6.33 -1.91 10.54
C ARG A 732 -6.83 -1.43 9.19
N GLY A 733 -6.11 -1.77 8.13
CA GLY A 733 -6.43 -1.37 6.77
C GLY A 733 -6.13 0.11 6.47
N TRP A 734 -6.26 0.45 5.19
CA TRP A 734 -5.94 1.77 4.66
C TRP A 734 -6.83 2.05 3.45
N GLY A 735 -7.62 3.12 3.54
CA GLY A 735 -8.59 3.51 2.52
C GLY A 735 -10.03 3.29 2.99
N HIS A 736 -10.89 2.84 2.08
CA HIS A 736 -12.32 2.72 2.34
C HIS A 736 -12.77 1.27 2.56
N GLY A 737 -11.94 0.27 2.21
CA GLY A 737 -12.18 -1.14 2.53
C GLY A 737 -13.36 -1.81 1.82
N VAL A 738 -13.84 -1.28 0.69
CA VAL A 738 -14.94 -1.86 -0.11
C VAL A 738 -14.39 -2.40 -1.43
N GLY A 739 -14.91 -3.54 -1.90
CA GLY A 739 -14.47 -4.16 -3.15
C GLY A 739 -13.07 -4.79 -3.04
N LEU A 740 -12.26 -4.71 -4.09
CA LEU A 740 -10.98 -5.41 -4.15
C LEU A 740 -9.94 -4.83 -3.19
N CYS A 741 -9.34 -5.68 -2.37
CA CYS A 741 -8.17 -5.33 -1.56
C CYS A 741 -6.91 -5.47 -2.41
N GLN A 742 -6.16 -4.39 -2.65
CA GLN A 742 -4.97 -4.40 -3.51
C GLN A 742 -3.86 -5.31 -2.95
N VAL A 743 -3.55 -5.18 -1.66
CA VAL A 743 -2.58 -6.08 -1.01
C VAL A 743 -3.15 -7.49 -0.88
N GLY A 744 -4.46 -7.61 -0.66
CA GLY A 744 -5.14 -8.90 -0.58
C GLY A 744 -5.12 -9.69 -1.89
N SER A 745 -5.34 -9.02 -3.03
CA SER A 745 -5.25 -9.63 -4.36
C SER A 745 -3.82 -10.08 -4.68
N TYR A 746 -2.81 -9.30 -4.27
CA TYR A 746 -1.41 -9.72 -4.32
C TYR A 746 -1.16 -10.97 -3.47
N GLY A 747 -1.66 -11.00 -2.22
CA GLY A 747 -1.55 -12.16 -1.35
C GLY A 747 -2.23 -13.41 -1.93
N MET A 748 -3.39 -13.26 -2.56
CA MET A 748 -4.07 -14.33 -3.30
C MET A 748 -3.26 -14.79 -4.52
N ALA A 749 -2.70 -13.88 -5.31
CA ALA A 749 -1.88 -14.25 -6.47
C ALA A 749 -0.62 -15.04 -6.06
N ARG A 750 0.06 -14.63 -4.98
CA ARG A 750 1.18 -15.39 -4.39
C ARG A 750 0.79 -16.80 -3.95
N ARG A 751 -0.47 -16.99 -3.57
CA ARG A 751 -1.08 -18.27 -3.19
C ARG A 751 -1.58 -19.08 -4.39
N GLY A 752 -1.39 -18.58 -5.61
CA GLY A 752 -1.69 -19.28 -6.84
C GLY A 752 -3.06 -19.05 -7.44
N HIS A 753 -3.84 -18.11 -6.89
CA HIS A 753 -5.11 -17.72 -7.47
C HIS A 753 -4.88 -16.95 -8.77
N ASP A 754 -5.59 -17.34 -9.82
CA ASP A 754 -5.63 -16.57 -11.05
C ASP A 754 -6.49 -15.30 -10.88
N TYR A 755 -6.39 -14.37 -11.82
CA TYR A 755 -7.14 -13.13 -11.74
C TYR A 755 -8.67 -13.34 -11.71
N ARG A 756 -9.18 -14.45 -12.25
CA ARG A 756 -10.62 -14.76 -12.25
C ARG A 756 -11.09 -15.15 -10.85
N ALA A 757 -10.33 -15.98 -10.15
CA ALA A 757 -10.58 -16.34 -8.76
C ALA A 757 -10.53 -15.09 -7.85
N ILE A 758 -9.52 -14.24 -8.04
CA ILE A 758 -9.39 -12.97 -7.30
C ILE A 758 -10.60 -12.06 -7.52
N LEU A 759 -11.00 -11.81 -8.76
CA LEU A 759 -12.14 -10.94 -9.07
C LEU A 759 -13.46 -11.55 -8.58
N GLY A 760 -13.65 -12.87 -8.73
CA GLY A 760 -14.82 -13.58 -8.25
C GLY A 760 -14.98 -13.52 -6.73
N HIS A 761 -13.87 -13.52 -5.99
CA HIS A 761 -13.85 -13.36 -4.54
C HIS A 761 -14.33 -11.97 -4.10
N TYR A 762 -13.77 -10.91 -4.69
CA TYR A 762 -14.07 -9.53 -4.26
C TYR A 762 -15.35 -8.92 -4.84
N TYR A 763 -15.81 -9.41 -6.01
CA TYR A 763 -16.96 -8.86 -6.72
C TYR A 763 -18.04 -9.93 -6.96
N GLY A 764 -18.46 -10.59 -5.88
CA GLY A 764 -19.43 -11.70 -5.93
C GLY A 764 -20.68 -11.38 -6.77
N GLY A 765 -21.00 -12.26 -7.72
CA GLY A 765 -22.16 -12.11 -8.61
C GLY A 765 -21.93 -11.22 -9.85
N ALA A 766 -20.81 -10.49 -9.94
CA ALA A 766 -20.40 -9.87 -11.20
C ALA A 766 -19.81 -10.91 -12.16
N MET A 767 -19.96 -10.68 -13.46
CA MET A 767 -19.47 -11.58 -14.51
C MET A 767 -18.32 -10.92 -15.27
N LEU A 768 -17.26 -11.67 -15.50
CA LEU A 768 -16.18 -11.28 -16.39
C LEU A 768 -16.67 -11.36 -17.85
N GLN A 769 -16.56 -10.26 -18.59
CA GLN A 769 -16.96 -10.15 -20.00
C GLN A 769 -15.85 -9.49 -20.81
N LYS A 770 -15.75 -9.87 -22.09
CA LYS A 770 -14.88 -9.21 -23.06
C LYS A 770 -15.70 -8.29 -23.95
N ILE A 771 -15.31 -7.01 -24.02
CA ILE A 771 -15.99 -5.98 -24.82
C ILE A 771 -15.15 -5.59 -26.03
N ALA A 772 -15.84 -5.10 -27.07
CA ALA A 772 -15.22 -4.32 -28.12
C ALA A 772 -15.45 -2.83 -27.84
N TYR A 773 -14.40 -2.03 -27.94
CA TYR A 773 -14.53 -0.59 -27.92
C TYR A 773 -15.21 -0.10 -29.19
N ALA A 774 -16.08 0.90 -29.06
CA ALA A 774 -16.56 1.67 -30.19
C ALA A 774 -15.35 2.30 -30.91
N ALA A 775 -15.36 2.26 -32.25
CA ALA A 775 -14.43 3.06 -33.04
C ALA A 775 -14.55 4.53 -32.58
N PRO A 776 -13.44 5.29 -32.49
CA PRO A 776 -13.50 6.69 -32.11
C PRO A 776 -14.52 7.39 -32.99
N ALA A 777 -15.54 7.99 -32.37
CA ALA A 777 -16.40 8.90 -33.10
C ALA A 777 -15.51 10.06 -33.56
N LEU A 778 -15.11 10.08 -34.85
CA LEU A 778 -14.74 11.34 -35.48
C LEU A 778 -15.94 12.25 -35.25
N ALA A 779 -15.75 13.28 -34.43
CA ALA A 779 -16.83 14.10 -33.88
C ALA A 779 -17.84 14.53 -34.96
N ALA A 780 -18.97 13.83 -35.04
CA ALA A 780 -20.20 14.36 -35.61
C ALA A 780 -20.89 15.18 -34.51
N GLN A 781 -20.41 16.41 -34.31
CA GLN A 781 -21.08 17.46 -33.53
C GLN A 781 -21.06 18.75 -34.37
N PRO A 782 -22.06 19.65 -34.19
CA PRO A 782 -22.46 20.64 -35.20
C PRO A 782 -21.28 21.52 -35.62
N ARG A 783 -21.25 21.92 -36.90
CA ARG A 783 -20.21 22.73 -37.55
C ARG A 783 -19.83 23.97 -36.73
N ILE A 784 -18.93 23.81 -35.78
CA ILE A 784 -18.02 24.82 -35.25
C ILE A 784 -16.66 24.18 -35.47
N VAL A 785 -15.90 24.72 -36.41
CA VAL A 785 -14.58 24.23 -36.77
C VAL A 785 -13.71 24.28 -35.51
N PRO A 786 -13.33 23.15 -34.89
CA PRO A 786 -12.26 23.19 -33.91
C PRO A 786 -11.00 23.60 -34.67
N VAL A 787 -10.19 24.50 -34.12
CA VAL A 787 -8.81 24.65 -34.58
C VAL A 787 -8.08 23.36 -34.16
N VAL A 788 -8.23 22.31 -34.96
CA VAL A 788 -7.41 21.10 -34.88
C VAL A 788 -6.11 21.46 -35.57
N ALA A 789 -5.07 21.76 -34.78
CA ALA A 789 -3.72 21.86 -35.31
C ALA A 789 -3.26 20.45 -35.74
N VAL A 790 -3.39 20.12 -37.01
CA VAL A 790 -2.81 18.88 -37.57
C VAL A 790 -1.30 19.09 -37.67
N VAL A 791 -0.54 18.32 -36.90
CA VAL A 791 0.92 18.39 -36.78
C VAL A 791 1.56 17.70 -37.99
N SER A 792 2.45 18.40 -38.71
CA SER A 792 3.30 17.83 -39.76
C SER A 792 4.75 17.73 -39.28
N VAL A 793 5.35 16.53 -39.31
CA VAL A 793 6.79 16.33 -39.04
C VAL A 793 7.59 16.86 -40.23
N VAL A 794 8.55 17.75 -40.01
CA VAL A 794 9.49 18.19 -41.06
C VAL A 794 10.68 17.24 -41.02
N SER A 795 10.79 16.34 -41.99
CA SER A 795 12.00 15.56 -42.21
C SER A 795 12.79 16.19 -43.35
N ASP A 796 13.69 17.13 -43.03
CA ASP A 796 14.72 17.59 -43.96
C ASP A 796 16.03 16.85 -43.68
N HIS A 797 16.16 15.64 -44.22
CA HIS A 797 17.46 15.02 -44.44
C HIS A 797 17.57 14.60 -45.91
N PRO A 798 18.55 15.11 -46.67
CA PRO A 798 18.82 14.57 -48.00
C PRO A 798 19.26 13.11 -47.86
N LEU A 799 18.69 12.26 -48.73
CA LEU A 799 19.08 10.86 -48.90
C LEU A 799 20.59 10.76 -49.13
N VAL A 800 21.31 10.27 -48.12
CA VAL A 800 22.63 9.67 -48.30
C VAL A 800 22.39 8.23 -48.75
N PRO A 801 22.99 7.75 -49.87
CA PRO A 801 22.89 6.35 -50.24
C PRO A 801 23.54 5.50 -49.15
N LEU A 802 22.77 4.60 -48.53
CA LEU A 802 23.30 3.57 -47.64
C LEU A 802 23.94 2.48 -48.51
N ASP A 803 25.26 2.34 -48.41
CA ASP A 803 25.92 1.12 -48.84
C ASP A 803 25.37 -0.07 -48.04
N PRO A 804 25.13 -1.23 -48.67
CA PRO A 804 24.60 -2.40 -47.98
C PRO A 804 25.64 -2.93 -46.96
N PRO A 805 25.21 -3.33 -45.75
CA PRO A 805 26.11 -3.92 -44.77
C PRO A 805 26.61 -5.29 -45.23
N PRO A 806 27.86 -5.66 -44.89
CA PRO A 806 28.39 -6.97 -45.23
C PRO A 806 27.68 -8.07 -44.43
N ILE A 807 27.27 -9.10 -45.15
CA ILE A 807 26.73 -10.36 -44.62
C ILE A 807 27.87 -11.10 -43.90
N ALA A 808 27.76 -11.26 -42.58
CA ALA A 808 28.58 -12.22 -41.84
C ALA A 808 27.75 -13.49 -41.60
N ALA A 809 28.22 -14.59 -42.18
CA ALA A 809 27.69 -15.95 -42.04
C ALA A 809 28.08 -16.58 -40.66
N PRO A 810 27.44 -17.68 -40.24
CA PRO A 810 27.61 -18.29 -38.93
C PRO A 810 28.62 -19.47 -38.94
N GLU A 811 29.50 -19.55 -37.95
CA GLU A 811 30.25 -20.76 -37.55
C GLU A 811 30.41 -20.73 -36.02
N ALA A 812 29.85 -21.64 -35.24
CA ALA A 812 30.14 -23.08 -35.07
C ALA A 812 31.43 -23.37 -34.27
N ALA A 813 31.22 -23.98 -33.09
CA ALA A 813 32.09 -24.90 -32.34
C ALA A 813 33.52 -24.47 -31.92
N ARG A 814 33.70 -24.30 -30.60
CA ARG A 814 34.53 -25.19 -29.76
C ARG A 814 34.30 -24.93 -28.28
#